data_AF-A0AAD8CU91-F1
#
_entry.id   AF-A0AAD8CU91-F1
#
_cell.length_a   1.000
_cell.length_b   1.000
_cell.length_c   1.000
_cell.angle_alpha   90.00
_cell.angle_beta   90.00
_cell.angle_gamma   90.00
#
_symmetry.space_group_name_H-M   'P 1'
#
loop_
_entity.id
_entity.type
_entity.pdbx_description
1 polymer ?
#
loop_
_entity_poly.entity_id
_entity_poly.type
_entity_poly.pdbx_seq_one_letter_code
_entity_poly.pdbx_strand_id
1 'polypeptide(L)'
;MFQQRTVRLECGKATHVLHVLGTQLNVKLYRCAPPGSQFFQVKCTNAVQYQISPKVSSTSNNMLPLEKSLSLSITMMAPSKDASDNKVAVSYFGDNLEELGKAILHLTSVELSLDVDADRDGVVEKNNPHKGSWKWGPNGHGAIVLVNCDMESLVGTKRDCDDDSLSRLTDLKDMSRMVLRTNGPGQLPPGYKLVLHISLSDADKIGVFQTSSNAYSLLYALFFTESVFNKSYPVVLGRETLSYVVKYEGGTAETEFFVEGRKFLDENFEGLVTIYLSLLEPSTKGFPETPIFTDKVVFHMAPWIMTPNTLRPLQVFVCSTKDNYSFLKDMKELVKQSGCKLKVCHEYMNRGDRWMQDELEFGYIDAPHQRFPVVLDSPRDGDLKDFPYNELLGPDFGYVTRVALNENVTSLDSFGNLEVSPPVTVNGKEYPLGRIIIGCAFPTTVKGRNMTKVVQDFLWAQKVQAPIAVFSDWLSVGHVDEFMTFVPAPNRKGFRLLLASPDEGYEFFRGLQKKGHGKAKMFEGLKDEEVTVDQILSSKKFQQENAFVQSCIDWNRDVLKKELGLEEEDIIDLPILFSLRPDKRAVAYYPDMVNMIVLGKNLGIPKPYGPKIDGVCALEKEVCSLLGGLGLNFFFIDDFASYHKLLGEVHCGSNVQREPFSYKWWNMDL
;
A
#
# COMPACT_ATOMS: atom_id res chain seq x y z
N MET A 1 21.25 -3.82 24.63
CA MET A 1 22.44 -4.67 24.90
C MET A 1 23.42 -4.42 23.76
N PHE A 2 24.68 -4.06 24.04
CA PHE A 2 25.65 -3.75 22.98
C PHE A 2 25.94 -4.98 22.12
N GLN A 3 26.16 -4.80 20.82
CA GLN A 3 26.71 -5.86 19.98
C GLN A 3 28.12 -6.21 20.47
N GLN A 4 28.38 -7.49 20.72
CA GLN A 4 29.64 -7.97 21.28
C GLN A 4 30.44 -8.73 20.21
N ARG A 5 31.72 -8.39 20.06
CA ARG A 5 32.67 -9.08 19.16
C ARG A 5 33.81 -9.68 19.97
N THR A 6 34.08 -10.98 19.79
CA THR A 6 35.23 -11.62 20.44
C THR A 6 36.51 -11.37 19.66
N VAL A 7 37.56 -10.94 20.35
CA VAL A 7 38.90 -10.71 19.78
C VAL A 7 39.91 -11.60 20.50
N ARG A 8 40.86 -12.17 19.75
CA ARG A 8 41.97 -12.96 20.30
C ARG A 8 43.23 -12.12 20.27
N LEU A 9 43.99 -12.17 21.36
CA LEU A 9 45.32 -11.58 21.43
C LEU A 9 46.38 -12.68 21.39
N GLU A 10 47.57 -12.33 20.91
CA GLU A 10 48.74 -13.20 20.89
C GLU A 10 49.93 -12.44 21.49
N CYS A 11 50.60 -13.03 22.48
CA CYS A 11 51.81 -12.43 23.03
C CYS A 11 52.94 -12.38 22.01
N GLY A 12 53.68 -11.29 21.98
CA GLY A 12 54.80 -11.09 21.04
C GLY A 12 54.39 -10.68 19.62
N LYS A 13 53.08 -10.56 19.34
CA LYS A 13 52.57 -9.99 18.08
C LYS A 13 51.63 -8.82 18.35
N ALA A 14 51.72 -7.79 17.51
CA ALA A 14 50.73 -6.72 17.49
C ALA A 14 49.47 -7.20 16.75
N THR A 15 48.32 -7.14 17.41
CA THR A 15 47.02 -7.41 16.79
C THR A 15 46.38 -6.08 16.42
N HIS A 16 45.88 -5.94 15.19
CA HIS A 16 45.21 -4.72 14.72
C HIS A 16 43.74 -5.03 14.48
N VAL A 17 42.85 -4.28 15.11
CA VAL A 17 41.40 -4.51 15.03
C VAL A 17 40.68 -3.21 14.80
N LEU A 18 39.69 -3.26 13.93
CA LEU A 18 38.73 -2.18 13.76
C LEU A 18 37.53 -2.37 14.71
N HIS A 19 37.15 -1.29 15.40
CA HIS A 19 36.07 -1.20 16.37
C HIS A 19 34.97 -0.29 15.82
N VAL A 20 33.70 -0.67 15.96
CA VAL A 20 32.56 0.19 15.62
C VAL A 20 32.00 0.81 16.91
N LEU A 21 31.80 2.13 16.93
CA LEU A 21 31.21 2.81 18.09
C LEU A 21 29.84 2.23 18.45
N GLY A 22 29.57 2.18 19.76
CA GLY A 22 28.37 1.49 20.28
C GLY A 22 28.49 -0.03 20.30
N THR A 23 29.64 -0.62 19.98
CA THR A 23 29.91 -2.06 20.15
C THR A 23 30.93 -2.30 21.26
N GLN A 24 31.13 -3.57 21.62
CA GLN A 24 32.06 -3.98 22.67
C GLN A 24 32.94 -5.13 22.17
N LEU A 25 34.26 -5.00 22.33
CA LEU A 25 35.19 -6.11 22.07
C LEU A 25 35.40 -6.91 23.35
N ASN A 26 35.44 -8.23 23.24
CA ASN A 26 35.66 -9.15 24.35
C ASN A 26 36.91 -10.00 24.12
N VAL A 27 37.83 -9.98 25.06
CA VAL A 27 39.08 -10.76 25.04
C VAL A 27 39.07 -11.74 26.21
N LYS A 28 39.36 -13.02 25.94
CA LYS A 28 39.56 -14.04 26.99
C LYS A 28 41.01 -14.00 27.45
N LEU A 29 41.25 -13.35 28.59
CA LEU A 29 42.59 -13.01 29.09
C LEU A 29 43.49 -14.24 29.27
N TYR A 30 42.94 -15.33 29.82
CA TYR A 30 43.71 -16.56 30.07
C TYR A 30 44.21 -17.23 28.78
N ARG A 31 43.44 -17.15 27.68
CA ARG A 31 43.82 -17.81 26.41
C ARG A 31 45.01 -17.16 25.73
N CYS A 32 45.34 -15.93 26.11
CA CYS A 32 46.40 -15.13 25.52
C CYS A 32 47.69 -15.16 26.36
N ALA A 33 47.63 -15.75 27.56
CA ALA A 33 48.72 -15.73 28.52
C ALA A 33 49.81 -16.78 28.18
N PRO A 34 51.10 -16.43 28.24
CA PRO A 34 52.19 -17.39 28.15
C PRO A 34 52.11 -18.46 29.26
N PRO A 35 52.60 -19.69 29.02
CA PRO A 35 52.71 -20.71 30.07
C PRO A 35 53.44 -20.18 31.30
N GLY A 36 52.92 -20.45 32.50
CA GLY A 36 53.49 -19.98 33.77
C GLY A 36 52.98 -18.60 34.24
N SER A 37 52.08 -17.95 33.49
CA SER A 37 51.49 -16.67 33.92
C SER A 37 50.50 -16.84 35.07
N GLN A 38 50.69 -16.03 36.11
CA GLN A 38 49.87 -15.99 37.33
C GLN A 38 49.15 -14.66 37.51
N PHE A 39 49.73 -13.58 36.99
CA PHE A 39 49.19 -12.24 37.09
C PHE A 39 49.18 -11.54 35.73
N PHE A 40 48.37 -10.48 35.62
CA PHE A 40 48.35 -9.62 34.45
C PHE A 40 48.11 -8.15 34.83
N GLN A 41 48.46 -7.26 33.91
CA GLN A 41 48.19 -5.83 33.98
C GLN A 41 47.64 -5.33 32.64
N VAL A 42 46.60 -4.50 32.68
CA VAL A 42 46.02 -3.85 31.50
C VAL A 42 46.36 -2.37 31.50
N LYS A 43 46.91 -1.88 30.39
CA LYS A 43 47.12 -0.45 30.13
C LYS A 43 46.47 -0.10 28.80
N CYS A 44 45.80 1.05 28.72
CA CYS A 44 45.18 1.50 27.49
C CYS A 44 45.44 2.98 27.24
N THR A 45 45.22 3.42 26.00
CA THR A 45 45.20 4.85 25.65
C THR A 45 43.94 5.53 26.21
N ASN A 46 43.97 6.86 26.34
CA ASN A 46 42.92 7.64 27.01
C ASN A 46 41.52 7.50 26.37
N ALA A 47 41.44 7.25 25.06
CA ALA A 47 40.15 7.11 24.35
C ALA A 47 39.52 5.71 24.47
N VAL A 48 40.23 4.77 25.11
CA VAL A 48 39.79 3.39 25.31
C VAL A 48 39.30 3.23 26.75
N GLN A 49 38.12 2.64 26.91
CA GLN A 49 37.63 2.15 28.19
C GLN A 49 37.70 0.63 28.22
N TYR A 50 37.94 0.07 29.40
CA TYR A 50 37.89 -1.37 29.59
C TYR A 50 37.25 -1.76 30.93
N GLN A 51 36.69 -2.95 30.95
CA GLN A 51 36.13 -3.59 32.13
C GLN A 51 36.60 -5.04 32.20
N ILE A 52 36.92 -5.51 33.41
CA ILE A 52 37.28 -6.90 33.66
C ILE A 52 36.10 -7.58 34.36
N SER A 53 35.71 -8.74 33.85
CA SER A 53 34.60 -9.53 34.38
C SER A 53 34.99 -11.01 34.51
N PRO A 54 34.73 -11.67 35.66
CA PRO A 54 34.26 -11.07 36.93
C PRO A 54 35.24 -10.04 37.52
N LYS A 55 34.75 -9.19 38.44
CA LYS A 55 35.60 -8.21 39.14
C LYS A 55 36.61 -8.94 40.03
N VAL A 56 37.86 -8.49 40.01
CA VAL A 56 38.95 -9.08 40.80
C VAL A 56 39.68 -7.98 41.55
N SER A 57 40.06 -8.24 42.80
CA SER A 57 40.83 -7.31 43.62
C SER A 57 42.30 -7.30 43.21
N SER A 58 42.90 -6.13 43.09
CA SER A 58 44.34 -5.99 42.85
C SER A 58 45.14 -6.44 44.07
N THR A 59 46.28 -7.06 43.82
CA THR A 59 47.31 -7.34 44.85
C THR A 59 47.96 -6.05 45.34
N SER A 60 48.76 -6.13 46.42
CA SER A 60 49.52 -4.99 46.97
C SER A 60 50.42 -4.28 45.97
N ASN A 61 50.79 -4.96 44.87
CA ASN A 61 51.68 -4.45 43.82
C ASN A 61 50.91 -3.96 42.58
N ASN A 62 49.60 -3.70 42.70
CA ASN A 62 48.71 -3.28 41.60
C ASN A 62 48.61 -4.28 40.43
N MET A 63 48.89 -5.57 40.66
CA MET A 63 48.71 -6.65 39.69
C MET A 63 47.39 -7.39 39.92
N LEU A 64 46.75 -7.86 38.84
CA LEU A 64 45.51 -8.65 38.91
C LEU A 64 45.82 -10.15 38.73
N PRO A 65 45.26 -11.05 39.55
CA PRO A 65 45.48 -12.48 39.39
C PRO A 65 44.76 -13.00 38.13
N LEU A 66 45.40 -13.92 37.42
CA LEU A 66 44.93 -14.47 36.16
C LEU A 66 44.09 -15.74 36.40
N GLU A 67 42.81 -15.70 36.04
CA GLU A 67 41.91 -16.86 36.12
C GLU A 67 41.29 -17.18 34.75
N LYS A 68 40.92 -18.46 34.55
CA LYS A 68 40.32 -18.96 33.29
C LYS A 68 38.99 -18.30 32.93
N SER A 69 38.24 -17.85 33.94
CA SER A 69 36.93 -17.22 33.80
C SER A 69 37.01 -15.78 33.28
N LEU A 70 38.17 -15.11 33.41
CA LEU A 70 38.29 -13.67 33.17
C LEU A 70 38.17 -13.30 31.69
N SER A 71 37.38 -12.26 31.47
CA SER A 71 37.30 -11.55 30.21
C SER A 71 37.57 -10.06 30.39
N LEU A 72 38.25 -9.50 29.41
CA LEU A 72 38.46 -8.07 29.24
C LEU A 72 37.49 -7.58 28.17
N SER A 73 36.58 -6.71 28.57
CA SER A 73 35.69 -6.00 27.66
C SER A 73 36.24 -4.62 27.36
N ILE A 74 36.26 -4.22 26.08
CA ILE A 74 36.89 -3.00 25.59
C ILE A 74 35.86 -2.22 24.77
N THR A 75 35.75 -0.91 25.03
CA THR A 75 34.92 0.03 24.27
C THR A 75 35.73 1.26 23.90
N MET A 76 35.38 1.88 22.77
CA MET A 76 35.93 3.18 22.36
C MET A 76 34.91 4.29 22.61
N MET A 77 35.40 5.47 23.01
CA MET A 77 34.55 6.63 23.31
C MET A 77 34.38 7.60 22.13
N ALA A 78 35.23 7.50 21.11
CA ALA A 78 35.22 8.37 19.94
C ALA A 78 35.81 7.66 18.72
N PRO A 79 35.54 8.15 17.49
CA PRO A 79 36.21 7.66 16.29
C PRO A 79 37.71 7.97 16.32
N SER A 80 38.50 7.12 15.69
CA SER A 80 39.93 7.32 15.52
C SER A 80 40.22 8.43 14.50
N LYS A 81 41.30 9.18 14.71
CA LYS A 81 41.81 10.15 13.73
C LYS A 81 42.68 9.47 12.67
N ASP A 82 43.51 8.55 13.13
CA ASP A 82 44.43 7.78 12.30
C ASP A 82 44.25 6.28 12.54
N ALA A 83 44.64 5.46 11.56
CA ALA A 83 44.61 4.02 11.73
C ALA A 83 45.52 3.57 12.88
N SER A 84 45.02 2.68 13.74
CA SER A 84 45.75 2.11 14.88
C SER A 84 46.26 3.14 15.91
N ASP A 85 45.60 4.30 16.02
CA ASP A 85 45.96 5.40 16.93
C ASP A 85 45.74 5.10 18.41
N ASN A 86 44.92 4.10 18.72
CA ASN A 86 44.61 3.66 20.07
C ASN A 86 45.14 2.25 20.34
N LYS A 87 45.42 1.93 21.60
CA LYS A 87 45.87 0.58 21.95
C LYS A 87 45.49 0.15 23.36
N VAL A 88 45.38 -1.16 23.53
CA VAL A 88 45.33 -1.87 24.81
C VAL A 88 46.51 -2.82 24.88
N ALA A 89 47.30 -2.72 25.94
CA ALA A 89 48.39 -3.62 26.24
C ALA A 89 48.04 -4.47 27.46
N VAL A 90 48.18 -5.79 27.31
CA VAL A 90 48.06 -6.75 28.41
C VAL A 90 49.43 -7.37 28.62
N SER A 91 50.07 -7.06 29.76
CA SER A 91 51.32 -7.68 30.19
C SER A 91 51.01 -8.81 31.18
N TYR A 92 51.71 -9.93 31.05
CA TYR A 92 51.54 -11.14 31.87
C TYR A 92 52.79 -11.43 32.68
N PHE A 93 52.61 -11.88 33.92
CA PHE A 93 53.69 -12.05 34.90
C PHE A 93 53.64 -13.39 35.60
N GLY A 94 54.82 -13.94 35.92
CA GLY A 94 54.99 -15.18 36.68
C GLY A 94 54.89 -14.99 38.20
N ASP A 95 55.21 -16.04 38.94
CA ASP A 95 55.17 -16.06 40.42
C ASP A 95 56.15 -15.07 41.06
N ASN A 96 57.30 -14.77 40.41
CA ASN A 96 58.29 -13.80 40.90
C ASN A 96 58.09 -12.39 40.33
N LEU A 97 56.93 -12.12 39.72
CA LEU A 97 56.56 -10.86 39.07
C LEU A 97 57.46 -10.47 37.88
N GLU A 98 58.16 -11.44 37.29
CA GLU A 98 58.86 -11.30 36.02
C GLU A 98 57.86 -11.22 34.86
N GLU A 99 58.07 -10.31 33.90
CA GLU A 99 57.21 -10.20 32.72
C GLU A 99 57.47 -11.37 31.76
N LEU A 100 56.50 -12.28 31.64
CA LEU A 100 56.58 -13.48 30.79
C LEU A 100 56.14 -13.20 29.35
N GLY A 101 55.36 -12.15 29.13
CA GLY A 101 54.95 -11.75 27.79
C GLY A 101 53.97 -10.59 27.78
N LYS A 102 53.86 -9.98 26.61
CA LYS A 102 53.01 -8.83 26.38
C LYS A 102 52.24 -9.00 25.09
N ALA A 103 50.93 -8.80 25.16
CA ALA A 103 50.05 -8.73 24.02
C ALA A 103 49.60 -7.29 23.80
N ILE A 104 49.63 -6.82 22.55
CA ILE A 104 49.24 -5.45 22.19
C ILE A 104 48.12 -5.51 21.16
N LEU A 105 46.99 -4.89 21.49
CA LEU A 105 45.85 -4.68 20.60
C LEU A 105 45.85 -3.22 20.14
N HIS A 106 46.14 -2.97 18.88
CA HIS A 106 45.91 -1.69 18.23
C HIS A 106 44.46 -1.60 17.75
N LEU A 107 43.84 -0.45 18.00
CA LEU A 107 42.44 -0.17 17.75
C LEU A 107 42.32 0.98 16.75
N THR A 108 41.46 0.79 15.76
CA THR A 108 40.93 1.86 14.90
C THR A 108 39.43 1.92 15.13
N SER A 109 38.89 3.03 15.63
CA SER A 109 37.46 3.17 15.87
C SER A 109 36.77 3.94 14.75
N VAL A 110 35.61 3.46 14.31
CA VAL A 110 34.74 4.14 13.34
C VAL A 110 33.31 4.22 13.88
N GLU A 111 32.58 5.23 13.48
CA GLU A 111 31.12 5.31 13.61
C GLU A 111 30.51 4.90 12.28
N LEU A 112 29.50 4.02 12.32
CA LEU A 112 28.78 3.54 11.14
C LEU A 112 27.30 3.46 11.51
N SER A 113 26.44 4.08 10.71
CA SER A 113 24.99 4.00 10.85
C SER A 113 24.31 4.02 9.49
N LEU A 114 23.48 3.03 9.20
CA LEU A 114 22.58 3.06 8.06
C LEU A 114 21.22 3.57 8.56
N ASP A 115 20.78 4.71 8.04
CA ASP A 115 19.64 5.45 8.59
C ASP A 115 18.55 5.66 7.55
N VAL A 116 17.31 5.67 8.01
CA VAL A 116 16.07 5.84 7.24
C VAL A 116 15.08 6.66 8.08
N ASP A 117 14.07 7.24 7.43
CA ASP A 117 12.92 7.92 8.09
C ASP A 117 12.06 6.88 8.85
N ALA A 118 12.43 6.54 10.08
CA ALA A 118 11.73 5.51 10.86
C ALA A 118 10.67 6.09 11.81
N ASP A 119 10.66 7.40 12.07
CA ASP A 119 9.61 8.08 12.82
C ASP A 119 8.51 8.70 11.93
N ARG A 120 8.69 8.64 10.60
CA ARG A 120 7.70 8.90 9.55
C ARG A 120 7.32 10.37 9.44
N ASP A 121 8.30 11.26 9.59
CA ASP A 121 8.14 12.72 9.47
C ASP A 121 8.61 13.28 8.11
N GLY A 122 9.15 12.43 7.23
CA GLY A 122 9.68 12.79 5.92
C GLY A 122 11.18 13.14 5.92
N VAL A 123 11.87 13.04 7.07
CA VAL A 123 13.29 13.35 7.23
C VAL A 123 14.05 12.14 7.77
N VAL A 124 15.21 11.83 7.20
CA VAL A 124 16.05 10.72 7.69
C VAL A 124 16.80 11.13 8.96
N GLU A 125 16.29 10.71 10.11
CA GLU A 125 16.86 10.94 11.42
C GLU A 125 18.17 10.14 11.65
N LYS A 126 18.93 10.49 12.70
CA LYS A 126 20.22 9.85 13.00
C LYS A 126 20.04 8.65 13.93
N ASN A 127 20.38 7.47 13.42
CA ASN A 127 20.45 6.21 14.17
C ASN A 127 19.24 5.94 15.08
N ASN A 128 18.02 6.03 14.53
CA ASN A 128 16.82 5.68 15.27
C ASN A 128 16.93 4.25 15.82
N PRO A 129 16.74 4.01 17.13
CA PRO A 129 16.88 2.68 17.73
C PRO A 129 15.89 1.64 17.19
N HIS A 130 14.84 2.09 16.51
CA HIS A 130 13.78 1.24 15.98
C HIS A 130 13.88 0.98 14.47
N LYS A 131 14.84 1.60 13.76
CA LYS A 131 15.00 1.51 12.29
C LYS A 131 15.11 0.09 11.73
N GLY A 132 15.59 -0.86 12.54
CA GLY A 132 15.72 -2.28 12.16
C GLY A 132 14.46 -3.13 12.38
N SER A 133 13.31 -2.50 12.58
CA SER A 133 12.01 -3.14 12.81
C SER A 133 10.87 -2.26 12.33
N TRP A 134 9.66 -2.80 12.26
CA TRP A 134 8.48 -2.04 11.95
C TRP A 134 7.37 -2.32 12.95
N LYS A 135 6.55 -1.29 13.22
CA LYS A 135 5.41 -1.37 14.13
C LYS A 135 4.27 -0.47 13.62
N TRP A 136 3.05 -1.02 13.58
CA TRP A 136 1.81 -0.29 13.31
C TRP A 136 1.45 0.74 14.39
N GLY A 137 0.51 1.62 14.06
CA GLY A 137 -0.14 2.53 15.00
C GLY A 137 0.49 3.92 15.09
N PRO A 138 -0.16 4.86 15.81
CA PRO A 138 0.32 6.24 15.96
C PRO A 138 1.62 6.35 16.76
N ASN A 139 1.92 5.35 17.60
CA ASN A 139 3.22 5.19 18.29
C ASN A 139 4.07 4.10 17.62
N GLY A 140 3.80 3.85 16.34
CA GLY A 140 4.53 2.93 15.49
C GLY A 140 5.83 3.55 14.96
N HIS A 141 6.61 2.75 14.28
CA HIS A 141 7.93 3.12 13.76
C HIS A 141 8.32 2.23 12.58
N GLY A 142 9.42 2.56 11.92
CA GLY A 142 9.92 1.87 10.73
C GLY A 142 9.54 2.61 9.46
N ALA A 143 10.46 2.59 8.49
CA ALA A 143 10.36 3.36 7.27
C ALA A 143 9.32 2.79 6.30
N ILE A 144 8.82 3.66 5.44
CA ILE A 144 7.81 3.34 4.42
C ILE A 144 8.44 3.59 3.05
N VAL A 145 8.14 2.72 2.09
CA VAL A 145 8.54 2.89 0.69
C VAL A 145 7.34 2.73 -0.23
N LEU A 146 7.24 3.59 -1.25
CA LEU A 146 6.22 3.52 -2.28
C LEU A 146 6.61 2.49 -3.34
N VAL A 147 5.63 1.81 -3.93
CA VAL A 147 5.85 1.08 -5.18
C VAL A 147 5.92 2.12 -6.29
N ASN A 148 7.04 2.18 -7.00
CA ASN A 148 7.32 3.18 -8.03
C ASN A 148 6.64 2.82 -9.36
N CYS A 149 5.30 2.77 -9.32
CA CYS A 149 4.46 2.18 -10.36
C CYS A 149 3.85 3.21 -11.33
N ASP A 150 4.26 4.47 -11.25
CA ASP A 150 3.93 5.52 -12.21
C ASP A 150 4.98 5.59 -13.33
N MET A 151 4.95 6.66 -14.13
CA MET A 151 5.84 6.78 -15.30
C MET A 151 6.25 8.23 -15.54
N GLU A 152 7.48 8.56 -15.19
CA GLU A 152 8.09 9.88 -15.40
C GLU A 152 8.58 10.08 -16.85
N SER A 153 8.92 8.99 -17.55
CA SER A 153 9.37 9.04 -18.94
C SER A 153 8.26 9.52 -19.89
N LEU A 154 8.59 10.47 -20.77
CA LEU A 154 7.64 10.95 -21.81
C LEU A 154 7.71 10.16 -23.13
N VAL A 155 8.66 9.24 -23.27
CA VAL A 155 8.93 8.53 -24.53
C VAL A 155 8.83 7.01 -24.36
N GLY A 156 8.78 6.54 -23.11
CA GLY A 156 8.58 5.13 -22.77
C GLY A 156 7.12 4.75 -22.56
N THR A 157 6.89 3.46 -22.38
CA THR A 157 5.58 2.86 -22.03
C THR A 157 5.75 1.89 -20.87
N LYS A 158 6.73 2.10 -20.00
CA LYS A 158 7.03 1.21 -18.86
C LYS A 158 6.90 2.02 -17.60
N ARG A 159 6.48 1.36 -16.52
CA ARG A 159 6.52 1.98 -15.19
C ARG A 159 7.97 2.10 -14.77
N ASP A 160 8.28 3.09 -13.94
CA ASP A 160 9.67 3.34 -13.52
C ASP A 160 10.25 2.12 -12.77
N CYS A 161 9.44 1.38 -11.97
CA CYS A 161 9.88 0.15 -11.31
C CYS A 161 10.14 -1.07 -12.22
N ASP A 162 9.83 -1.00 -13.53
CA ASP A 162 9.97 -2.14 -14.44
C ASP A 162 11.41 -2.37 -14.90
N ASP A 163 12.31 -1.39 -14.76
CA ASP A 163 13.74 -1.53 -15.07
C ASP A 163 14.66 -0.90 -14.00
N ASP A 164 15.95 -0.82 -14.31
CA ASP A 164 17.01 -0.38 -13.40
C ASP A 164 17.54 1.02 -13.82
N SER A 165 16.72 1.82 -14.50
CA SER A 165 17.09 3.16 -14.97
C SER A 165 16.28 4.27 -14.36
N LEU A 166 16.96 5.38 -14.08
CA LEU A 166 16.34 6.63 -13.65
C LEU A 166 16.06 7.47 -14.90
N SER A 167 14.79 7.55 -15.29
CA SER A 167 14.39 8.29 -16.49
C SER A 167 14.48 9.82 -16.28
N ARG A 168 14.16 10.28 -15.06
CA ARG A 168 14.15 11.70 -14.65
C ARG A 168 14.51 11.90 -13.18
N LEU A 169 14.91 13.12 -12.83
CA LEU A 169 15.13 13.48 -11.43
C LEU A 169 13.84 13.61 -10.61
N THR A 170 12.69 13.76 -11.25
CA THR A 170 11.39 13.81 -10.59
C THR A 170 11.03 12.49 -9.93
N ASP A 171 11.41 11.37 -10.54
CA ASP A 171 11.28 9.99 -10.04
C ASP A 171 11.92 9.79 -8.65
N LEU A 172 12.99 10.53 -8.33
CA LEU A 172 13.60 10.49 -6.99
C LEU A 172 12.68 10.97 -5.87
N LYS A 173 11.57 11.67 -6.19
CA LYS A 173 10.58 12.10 -5.20
C LYS A 173 9.68 10.95 -4.74
N ASP A 174 9.51 9.93 -5.57
CA ASP A 174 8.71 8.73 -5.27
C ASP A 174 9.52 7.70 -4.47
N MET A 175 10.84 7.87 -4.45
CA MET A 175 11.77 7.04 -3.71
C MET A 175 12.00 7.50 -2.28
N SER A 176 12.12 6.54 -1.37
CA SER A 176 12.47 6.78 0.02
C SER A 176 13.96 6.99 0.20
N ARG A 177 14.35 7.95 1.02
CA ARG A 177 15.75 8.26 1.29
C ARG A 177 16.34 7.29 2.33
N MET A 178 17.57 6.86 2.09
CA MET A 178 18.38 6.09 3.02
C MET A 178 19.79 6.68 3.06
N VAL A 179 20.35 6.88 4.25
CA VAL A 179 21.63 7.58 4.42
C VAL A 179 22.61 6.72 5.19
N LEU A 180 23.76 6.43 4.59
CA LEU A 180 24.90 5.87 5.31
C LEU A 180 25.71 7.02 5.92
N ARG A 181 25.79 7.04 7.25
CA ARG A 181 26.61 8.00 8.01
C ARG A 181 27.85 7.30 8.54
N THR A 182 29.02 7.88 8.27
CA THR A 182 30.31 7.35 8.71
C THR A 182 31.15 8.42 9.40
N ASN A 183 31.95 8.01 10.39
CA ASN A 183 32.92 8.87 11.05
C ASN A 183 34.19 8.08 11.40
N GLY A 184 35.38 8.57 11.06
CA GLY A 184 36.62 7.85 11.37
C GLY A 184 37.86 8.39 10.65
N PRO A 185 38.95 7.59 10.58
CA PRO A 185 40.18 8.02 9.92
C PRO A 185 39.97 8.22 8.42
N GLY A 186 40.91 8.88 7.74
CA GLY A 186 40.80 9.17 6.31
C GLY A 186 40.65 7.94 5.40
N GLN A 187 41.07 6.76 5.85
CA GLN A 187 40.88 5.48 5.16
C GLN A 187 40.67 4.35 6.17
N LEU A 188 39.92 3.32 5.77
CA LEU A 188 39.88 2.08 6.55
C LEU A 188 41.23 1.37 6.50
N PRO A 189 41.58 0.57 7.53
CA PRO A 189 42.76 -0.30 7.47
C PRO A 189 42.71 -1.22 6.23
N PRO A 190 43.88 -1.61 5.68
CA PRO A 190 43.93 -2.37 4.44
C PRO A 190 43.05 -3.62 4.44
N GLY A 191 42.24 -3.77 3.39
CA GLY A 191 41.38 -4.94 3.16
C GLY A 191 40.01 -4.89 3.83
N TYR A 192 39.75 -3.96 4.76
CA TYR A 192 38.41 -3.76 5.31
C TYR A 192 37.49 -3.08 4.29
N LYS A 193 36.20 -3.46 4.29
CA LYS A 193 35.21 -2.95 3.33
C LYS A 193 33.84 -2.75 3.98
N LEU A 194 33.11 -1.75 3.52
CA LEU A 194 31.68 -1.58 3.79
C LEU A 194 30.88 -2.20 2.65
N VAL A 195 29.92 -3.04 2.97
CA VAL A 195 29.08 -3.74 2.00
C VAL A 195 27.62 -3.57 2.35
N LEU A 196 26.86 -2.95 1.45
CA LEU A 196 25.40 -3.00 1.48
C LEU A 196 24.94 -4.31 0.87
N HIS A 197 23.91 -4.95 1.43
CA HIS A 197 23.36 -6.18 0.85
C HIS A 197 21.89 -6.39 1.23
N ILE A 198 21.22 -7.21 0.41
CA ILE A 198 19.83 -7.64 0.57
C ILE A 198 19.74 -9.16 0.42
N SER A 199 18.62 -9.73 0.87
CA SER A 199 18.33 -11.14 0.64
C SER A 199 17.94 -11.38 -0.81
N LEU A 200 18.17 -12.60 -1.32
CA LEU A 200 17.68 -13.00 -2.65
C LEU A 200 16.15 -12.88 -2.74
N SER A 201 15.43 -13.13 -1.63
CA SER A 201 13.98 -12.98 -1.58
C SER A 201 13.51 -11.52 -1.69
N ASP A 202 14.37 -10.53 -1.42
CA ASP A 202 14.00 -9.11 -1.52
C ASP A 202 14.45 -8.47 -2.85
N ALA A 203 15.29 -9.16 -3.62
CA ALA A 203 15.92 -8.66 -4.84
C ALA A 203 14.92 -8.17 -5.90
N ASP A 204 13.74 -8.80 -5.99
CA ASP A 204 12.69 -8.43 -6.94
C ASP A 204 11.64 -7.46 -6.38
N LYS A 205 11.80 -7.02 -5.12
CA LYS A 205 10.85 -6.17 -4.38
C LYS A 205 11.32 -4.74 -4.23
N ILE A 206 12.62 -4.50 -4.38
CA ILE A 206 13.23 -3.20 -4.12
C ILE A 206 14.30 -2.88 -5.16
N GLY A 207 14.49 -1.60 -5.44
CA GLY A 207 15.66 -1.04 -6.12
C GLY A 207 16.33 -0.01 -5.21
N VAL A 208 17.67 0.00 -5.18
CA VAL A 208 18.43 1.01 -4.43
C VAL A 208 19.40 1.71 -5.37
N PHE A 209 19.30 3.02 -5.45
CA PHE A 209 20.13 3.89 -6.28
C PHE A 209 21.06 4.70 -5.38
N GLN A 210 22.30 4.92 -5.80
CA GLN A 210 23.25 5.75 -5.05
C GLN A 210 23.52 7.06 -5.79
N THR A 211 23.58 8.19 -5.08
CA THR A 211 24.04 9.45 -5.68
C THR A 211 25.54 9.42 -5.95
N SER A 212 25.93 9.66 -7.20
CA SER A 212 27.34 9.82 -7.60
C SER A 212 27.91 11.16 -7.14
N SER A 213 29.20 11.18 -6.79
CA SER A 213 29.93 12.41 -6.39
C SER A 213 29.99 13.50 -7.47
N ASN A 214 29.63 13.17 -8.71
CA ASN A 214 29.54 14.09 -9.84
C ASN A 214 28.09 14.50 -10.19
N ALA A 215 27.13 14.30 -9.28
CA ALA A 215 25.74 14.71 -9.50
C ALA A 215 25.67 16.22 -9.79
N TYR A 216 25.31 16.57 -11.03
CA TYR A 216 25.20 17.95 -11.48
C TYR A 216 24.05 18.66 -10.74
N SER A 217 24.18 19.96 -10.46
CA SER A 217 23.09 20.74 -9.84
C SER A 217 21.80 20.64 -10.66
N LEU A 218 20.64 20.69 -9.99
CA LEU A 218 19.30 20.68 -10.58
C LEU A 218 19.13 21.60 -11.82
N LEU A 219 19.87 22.71 -11.89
CA LEU A 219 19.81 23.66 -13.02
C LEU A 219 20.42 23.09 -14.33
N TYR A 220 21.33 22.13 -14.24
CA TYR A 220 22.05 21.52 -15.38
C TYR A 220 21.35 20.27 -15.93
N ALA A 221 20.48 19.64 -15.14
CA ALA A 221 19.75 18.41 -15.50
C ALA A 221 18.71 18.60 -16.63
N LEU A 222 18.26 19.84 -16.88
CA LEU A 222 17.27 20.17 -17.92
C LEU A 222 17.73 19.88 -19.36
N PHE A 223 19.03 19.63 -19.60
CA PHE A 223 19.61 19.48 -20.94
C PHE A 223 20.20 18.09 -21.26
N PHE A 224 20.04 17.10 -20.38
CA PHE A 224 20.69 15.80 -20.54
C PHE A 224 19.74 14.65 -20.92
N THR A 225 20.32 13.64 -21.56
CA THR A 225 19.67 12.37 -21.92
C THR A 225 19.69 11.39 -20.73
N GLU A 226 18.77 10.42 -20.74
CA GLU A 226 18.65 9.32 -19.77
C GLU A 226 19.99 8.65 -19.40
N SER A 227 20.90 8.49 -20.36
CA SER A 227 22.25 7.94 -20.16
C SER A 227 23.10 8.71 -19.12
N VAL A 228 22.87 10.00 -18.93
CA VAL A 228 23.60 10.83 -17.95
C VAL A 228 23.03 10.68 -16.55
N PHE A 229 21.70 10.49 -16.43
CA PHE A 229 21.06 10.23 -15.15
C PHE A 229 21.44 8.86 -14.59
N ASN A 230 21.44 7.81 -15.42
CA ASN A 230 21.86 6.47 -15.01
C ASN A 230 23.32 6.40 -14.54
N LYS A 231 24.20 7.30 -15.02
CA LYS A 231 25.58 7.45 -14.52
C LYS A 231 25.66 8.21 -13.20
N SER A 232 24.70 9.10 -12.97
CA SER A 232 24.63 9.93 -11.76
C SER A 232 23.93 9.21 -10.60
N TYR A 233 23.05 8.25 -10.92
CA TYR A 233 22.30 7.43 -9.97
C TYR A 233 22.35 5.96 -10.39
N PRO A 234 23.50 5.28 -10.27
CA PRO A 234 23.58 3.85 -10.52
C PRO A 234 22.73 3.05 -9.52
N VAL A 235 22.05 2.01 -10.01
CA VAL A 235 21.49 0.96 -9.16
C VAL A 235 22.64 0.21 -8.50
N VAL A 236 22.57 0.11 -7.17
CA VAL A 236 23.56 -0.57 -6.33
C VAL A 236 23.00 -1.82 -5.66
N LEU A 237 21.67 -1.93 -5.48
CA LEU A 237 21.01 -3.16 -5.04
C LEU A 237 19.69 -3.36 -5.79
N GLY A 238 19.34 -4.61 -6.11
CA GLY A 238 18.09 -4.95 -6.80
C GLY A 238 18.13 -6.34 -7.40
N ARG A 239 17.43 -6.53 -8.52
CA ARG A 239 17.19 -7.85 -9.16
C ARG A 239 18.47 -8.63 -9.46
N GLU A 240 19.47 -7.94 -10.01
CA GLU A 240 20.73 -8.56 -10.45
C GLU A 240 21.88 -8.36 -9.46
N THR A 241 21.74 -7.41 -8.52
CA THR A 241 22.81 -7.01 -7.60
C THR A 241 22.35 -7.17 -6.15
N LEU A 242 22.80 -8.24 -5.48
CA LEU A 242 22.45 -8.53 -4.09
C LEU A 242 23.36 -7.84 -3.07
N SER A 243 24.53 -7.38 -3.49
CA SER A 243 25.52 -6.76 -2.61
C SER A 243 26.36 -5.73 -3.35
N TYR A 244 26.71 -4.65 -2.67
CA TYR A 244 27.49 -3.55 -3.22
C TYR A 244 28.53 -3.05 -2.22
N VAL A 245 29.78 -2.92 -2.68
CA VAL A 245 30.87 -2.37 -1.87
C VAL A 245 30.78 -0.86 -1.89
N VAL A 246 30.46 -0.25 -0.74
CA VAL A 246 30.34 1.20 -0.61
C VAL A 246 31.74 1.81 -0.43
N LYS A 247 32.01 2.89 -1.15
CA LYS A 247 33.24 3.67 -0.97
C LYS A 247 33.20 4.38 0.38
N TYR A 248 34.23 4.17 1.19
CA TYR A 248 34.44 4.90 2.44
C TYR A 248 35.20 6.21 2.17
N GLU A 249 34.62 7.35 2.54
CA GLU A 249 35.18 8.68 2.25
C GLU A 249 36.10 9.22 3.37
N GLY A 250 36.05 8.64 4.57
CA GLY A 250 36.82 9.09 5.73
C GLY A 250 36.30 10.39 6.35
N GLY A 251 36.75 10.69 7.59
CA GLY A 251 36.20 11.80 8.36
C GLY A 251 34.70 11.62 8.62
N THR A 252 34.00 12.71 8.90
CA THR A 252 32.52 12.71 8.98
C THR A 252 31.94 12.83 7.59
N ALA A 253 31.29 11.78 7.11
CA ALA A 253 30.72 11.72 5.76
C ALA A 253 29.32 11.09 5.77
N GLU A 254 28.49 11.55 4.83
CA GLU A 254 27.18 10.97 4.54
C GLU A 254 27.16 10.52 3.07
N THR A 255 26.60 9.34 2.82
CA THR A 255 26.34 8.81 1.48
C THR A 255 24.85 8.56 1.34
N GLU A 256 24.25 9.14 0.32
CA GLU A 256 22.81 9.11 0.09
C GLU A 256 22.42 8.02 -0.91
N PHE A 257 21.33 7.36 -0.59
CA PHE A 257 20.67 6.35 -1.40
C PHE A 257 19.18 6.66 -1.53
N PHE A 258 18.61 6.28 -2.67
CA PHE A 258 17.19 6.37 -2.97
C PHE A 258 16.65 4.95 -3.16
N VAL A 259 15.52 4.65 -2.53
CA VAL A 259 14.95 3.32 -2.42
C VAL A 259 13.56 3.32 -3.03
N GLU A 260 13.34 2.49 -4.04
CA GLU A 260 12.02 2.29 -4.66
C GLU A 260 11.45 0.91 -4.32
N GLY A 261 10.13 0.82 -4.18
CA GLY A 261 9.40 -0.43 -4.15
C GLY A 261 9.06 -0.90 -5.56
N ARG A 262 9.08 -2.21 -5.79
CA ARG A 262 8.79 -2.82 -7.11
C ARG A 262 7.59 -3.76 -7.11
N LYS A 263 7.11 -4.13 -5.92
CA LYS A 263 5.98 -5.02 -5.72
C LYS A 263 5.11 -4.53 -4.59
N PHE A 264 3.80 -4.51 -4.83
CA PHE A 264 2.81 -4.36 -3.78
C PHE A 264 2.78 -5.57 -2.86
N LEU A 265 2.13 -5.43 -1.71
CA LEU A 265 1.76 -6.55 -0.86
C LEU A 265 0.94 -7.56 -1.67
N ASP A 266 1.15 -8.84 -1.41
CA ASP A 266 0.48 -9.95 -2.10
C ASP A 266 0.45 -11.21 -1.21
N GLU A 267 -0.19 -12.30 -1.66
CA GLU A 267 -0.32 -13.56 -0.91
C GLU A 267 1.01 -14.04 -0.31
N ASN A 268 2.08 -13.89 -1.08
CA ASN A 268 3.42 -14.38 -0.76
C ASN A 268 4.39 -13.27 -0.33
N PHE A 269 3.88 -12.07 -0.06
CA PHE A 269 4.70 -10.94 0.35
C PHE A 269 3.95 -9.96 1.26
N GLU A 270 4.34 -9.93 2.53
CA GLU A 270 3.69 -9.11 3.56
C GLU A 270 4.07 -7.62 3.54
N GLY A 271 4.93 -7.20 2.60
CA GLY A 271 5.36 -5.81 2.44
C GLY A 271 6.68 -5.44 3.13
N LEU A 272 7.29 -6.33 3.91
CA LEU A 272 8.54 -6.03 4.64
C LEU A 272 9.78 -6.41 3.85
N VAL A 273 10.73 -5.49 3.72
CA VAL A 273 12.06 -5.71 3.12
C VAL A 273 13.15 -5.17 4.04
N THR A 274 14.31 -5.83 4.06
CA THR A 274 15.43 -5.44 4.94
C THR A 274 16.69 -5.16 4.12
N ILE A 275 17.29 -4.00 4.34
CA ILE A 275 18.63 -3.67 3.81
C ILE A 275 19.64 -3.72 4.94
N TYR A 276 20.78 -4.33 4.67
CA TYR A 276 21.87 -4.51 5.63
C TYR A 276 23.11 -3.73 5.21
N LEU A 277 23.81 -3.16 6.19
CA LEU A 277 25.18 -2.66 6.04
C LEU A 277 26.11 -3.55 6.87
N SER A 278 27.05 -4.22 6.22
CA SER A 278 28.08 -5.02 6.90
C SER A 278 29.46 -4.42 6.72
N LEU A 279 30.24 -4.41 7.80
CA LEU A 279 31.67 -4.14 7.77
C LEU A 279 32.43 -5.46 7.74
N LEU A 280 33.19 -5.69 6.68
CA LEU A 280 33.92 -6.93 6.44
C LEU A 280 35.40 -6.77 6.79
N GLU A 281 35.90 -7.73 7.56
CA GLU A 281 37.32 -7.90 7.87
C GLU A 281 37.98 -8.83 6.84
N PRO A 282 39.14 -8.46 6.29
CA PRO A 282 39.85 -9.27 5.32
C PRO A 282 40.33 -10.58 5.95
N SER A 283 40.29 -11.65 5.18
CA SER A 283 40.85 -12.95 5.55
C SER A 283 42.06 -13.30 4.69
N THR A 284 42.73 -14.40 5.01
CA THR A 284 43.81 -14.95 4.18
C THR A 284 43.29 -15.21 2.76
N LYS A 285 44.12 -14.95 1.74
CA LYS A 285 43.76 -15.17 0.34
C LYS A 285 43.17 -16.58 0.14
N GLY A 286 41.97 -16.64 -0.45
CA GLY A 286 41.24 -17.90 -0.67
C GLY A 286 40.17 -18.21 0.39
N PHE A 287 40.07 -17.41 1.46
CA PHE A 287 39.01 -17.52 2.47
C PHE A 287 38.03 -16.35 2.38
N PRO A 288 36.75 -16.57 2.74
CA PRO A 288 35.75 -15.49 2.76
C PRO A 288 36.11 -14.42 3.80
N GLU A 289 35.77 -13.18 3.48
CA GLU A 289 35.84 -12.05 4.40
C GLU A 289 34.82 -12.25 5.54
N THR A 290 35.14 -11.75 6.74
CA THR A 290 34.30 -11.98 7.93
C THR A 290 33.49 -10.72 8.26
N PRO A 291 32.15 -10.79 8.37
CA PRO A 291 31.36 -9.66 8.87
C PRO A 291 31.64 -9.45 10.36
N ILE A 292 32.15 -8.27 10.70
CA ILE A 292 32.52 -7.91 12.09
C ILE A 292 31.54 -6.95 12.75
N PHE A 293 30.68 -6.32 11.95
CA PHE A 293 29.58 -5.45 12.37
C PHE A 293 28.50 -5.50 11.28
N THR A 294 27.24 -5.43 11.70
CA THR A 294 26.10 -5.33 10.78
C THR A 294 25.06 -4.41 11.39
N ASP A 295 24.69 -3.39 10.64
CA ASP A 295 23.51 -2.55 10.90
C ASP A 295 22.42 -2.92 9.89
N LYS A 296 21.15 -2.64 10.23
CA LYS A 296 20.02 -2.97 9.35
C LYS A 296 18.89 -1.96 9.46
N VAL A 297 18.19 -1.78 8.35
CA VAL A 297 16.97 -0.97 8.25
C VAL A 297 15.86 -1.79 7.60
N VAL A 298 14.62 -1.58 8.06
CA VAL A 298 13.43 -2.25 7.56
C VAL A 298 12.50 -1.22 6.93
N PHE A 299 12.04 -1.52 5.71
CA PHE A 299 10.99 -0.78 5.03
C PHE A 299 9.71 -1.61 4.96
N HIS A 300 8.57 -0.94 5.02
CA HIS A 300 7.27 -1.50 4.67
C HIS A 300 6.77 -0.86 3.38
N MET A 301 6.40 -1.69 2.39
CA MET A 301 5.77 -1.25 1.14
C MET A 301 4.42 -0.59 1.44
N ALA A 302 4.12 0.54 0.83
CA ALA A 302 2.80 1.15 0.97
C ALA A 302 1.73 0.25 0.32
N PRO A 303 0.61 -0.01 1.02
CA PRO A 303 -0.50 -0.76 0.44
C PRO A 303 -1.26 0.10 -0.59
N TRP A 304 -1.94 -0.55 -1.52
CA TRP A 304 -2.94 0.09 -2.37
C TRP A 304 -4.24 0.31 -1.59
N ILE A 305 -4.83 1.51 -1.68
CA ILE A 305 -5.98 1.92 -0.87
C ILE A 305 -7.08 2.50 -1.77
N MET A 306 -8.30 1.95 -1.67
CA MET A 306 -9.50 2.41 -2.37
C MET A 306 -10.14 3.65 -1.74
N THR A 307 -10.99 4.35 -2.50
CA THR A 307 -11.71 5.54 -2.04
C THR A 307 -13.23 5.36 -2.06
N PRO A 308 -13.96 5.47 -0.94
CA PRO A 308 -15.41 5.31 -0.93
C PRO A 308 -16.14 6.50 -1.55
N ASN A 309 -17.40 6.28 -1.92
CA ASN A 309 -18.30 7.29 -2.49
C ASN A 309 -18.51 8.55 -1.62
N THR A 310 -18.17 8.48 -0.34
CA THR A 310 -18.23 9.59 0.61
C THR A 310 -17.04 10.54 0.57
N LEU A 311 -15.93 10.18 -0.09
CA LEU A 311 -14.79 11.08 -0.29
C LEU A 311 -15.05 12.07 -1.42
N ARG A 312 -14.37 13.21 -1.35
CA ARG A 312 -14.54 14.33 -2.28
C ARG A 312 -14.17 13.88 -3.70
N PRO A 313 -15.08 14.00 -4.68
CA PRO A 313 -14.78 13.68 -6.07
C PRO A 313 -13.81 14.72 -6.67
N LEU A 314 -12.91 14.27 -7.54
CA LEU A 314 -11.96 15.12 -8.26
C LEU A 314 -12.24 15.12 -9.76
N GLN A 315 -12.37 13.91 -10.33
CA GLN A 315 -12.51 13.72 -11.76
C GLN A 315 -13.43 12.54 -12.07
N VAL A 316 -14.33 12.76 -13.02
CA VAL A 316 -15.28 11.75 -13.51
C VAL A 316 -14.83 11.28 -14.89
N PHE A 317 -14.90 9.97 -15.09
CA PHE A 317 -14.53 9.28 -16.31
C PHE A 317 -15.79 8.65 -16.90
N VAL A 318 -16.02 8.86 -18.20
CA VAL A 318 -17.16 8.28 -18.94
C VAL A 318 -16.71 7.90 -20.34
N CYS A 319 -17.39 6.92 -20.94
CA CYS A 319 -17.19 6.57 -22.35
C CYS A 319 -18.17 7.34 -23.26
N SER A 320 -17.69 7.75 -24.43
CA SER A 320 -18.54 8.16 -25.54
C SER A 320 -18.72 7.01 -26.51
N THR A 321 -19.98 6.67 -26.78
CA THR A 321 -20.39 5.68 -27.79
C THR A 321 -21.35 6.32 -28.78
N LYS A 322 -21.59 5.67 -29.93
CA LYS A 322 -22.52 6.15 -30.98
C LYS A 322 -23.93 6.49 -30.50
N ASP A 323 -24.40 5.88 -29.41
CA ASP A 323 -25.79 5.86 -28.98
C ASP A 323 -26.07 6.59 -27.65
N ASN A 324 -25.05 7.09 -26.94
CA ASN A 324 -25.20 7.61 -25.57
C ASN A 324 -25.19 9.15 -25.43
N TYR A 325 -25.54 9.88 -26.49
CA TYR A 325 -25.48 11.35 -26.49
C TYR A 325 -26.30 12.01 -25.35
N SER A 326 -27.52 11.51 -25.10
CA SER A 326 -28.40 12.03 -24.03
C SER A 326 -27.75 11.83 -22.65
N PHE A 327 -27.27 10.62 -22.37
CA PHE A 327 -26.52 10.30 -21.15
C PHE A 327 -25.32 11.24 -20.96
N LEU A 328 -24.48 11.40 -21.99
CA LEU A 328 -23.31 12.28 -21.91
C LEU A 328 -23.65 13.74 -21.65
N LYS A 329 -24.78 14.22 -22.18
CA LYS A 329 -25.25 15.59 -21.95
C LYS A 329 -25.62 15.79 -20.48
N ASP A 330 -26.36 14.86 -19.90
CA ASP A 330 -26.79 14.92 -18.50
C ASP A 330 -25.60 14.75 -17.55
N MET A 331 -24.69 13.83 -17.85
CA MET A 331 -23.42 13.66 -17.11
C MET A 331 -22.56 14.92 -17.15
N LYS A 332 -22.44 15.61 -18.29
CA LYS A 332 -21.70 16.88 -18.38
C LYS A 332 -22.29 17.95 -17.48
N GLU A 333 -23.62 18.04 -17.38
CA GLU A 333 -24.27 19.00 -16.50
C GLU A 333 -24.06 18.65 -15.04
N LEU A 334 -24.25 17.38 -14.65
CA LEU A 334 -24.00 16.91 -13.29
C LEU A 334 -22.56 17.19 -12.84
N VAL A 335 -21.57 16.83 -13.68
CA VAL A 335 -20.14 17.00 -13.35
C VAL A 335 -19.78 18.48 -13.21
N LYS A 336 -20.33 19.33 -14.07
CA LYS A 336 -20.19 20.79 -13.98
C LYS A 336 -20.80 21.35 -12.70
N GLN A 337 -22.01 20.95 -12.34
CA GLN A 337 -22.69 21.36 -11.10
C GLN A 337 -21.96 20.87 -9.84
N SER A 338 -21.17 19.80 -9.98
CA SER A 338 -20.36 19.22 -8.90
C SER A 338 -18.95 19.80 -8.80
N GLY A 339 -18.56 20.72 -9.71
CA GLY A 339 -17.22 21.33 -9.71
C GLY A 339 -16.08 20.33 -9.98
N CYS A 340 -16.40 19.19 -10.61
CA CYS A 340 -15.44 18.13 -10.90
C CYS A 340 -14.89 18.26 -12.33
N LYS A 341 -13.73 17.65 -12.60
CA LYS A 341 -13.23 17.49 -13.97
C LYS A 341 -13.97 16.35 -14.68
N LEU A 342 -14.10 16.43 -16.00
CA LEU A 342 -14.63 15.35 -16.84
C LEU A 342 -13.56 14.88 -17.82
N LYS A 343 -13.28 13.57 -17.86
CA LYS A 343 -12.53 12.92 -18.94
C LYS A 343 -13.44 11.96 -19.69
N VAL A 344 -13.54 12.18 -21.00
CA VAL A 344 -14.36 11.36 -21.90
C VAL A 344 -13.43 10.44 -22.69
N CYS A 345 -13.59 9.13 -22.52
CA CYS A 345 -12.93 8.14 -23.36
C CYS A 345 -13.72 7.96 -24.65
N HIS A 346 -13.12 8.21 -25.80
CA HIS A 346 -13.80 8.14 -27.10
C HIS A 346 -13.60 6.78 -27.80
N GLU A 347 -14.35 6.55 -28.88
CA GLU A 347 -14.40 5.26 -29.60
C GLU A 347 -13.06 4.75 -30.14
N TYR A 348 -12.09 5.63 -30.39
CA TYR A 348 -10.75 5.19 -30.80
C TYR A 348 -10.02 4.40 -29.70
N MET A 349 -10.39 4.61 -28.43
CA MET A 349 -9.81 3.95 -27.26
C MET A 349 -10.78 2.93 -26.67
N ASN A 350 -12.05 3.31 -26.44
CA ASN A 350 -13.02 2.42 -25.80
C ASN A 350 -13.58 1.33 -26.74
N ARG A 351 -13.45 1.50 -28.07
CA ARG A 351 -13.92 0.54 -29.09
C ARG A 351 -15.40 0.11 -28.97
N GLY A 352 -16.23 0.95 -28.36
CA GLY A 352 -17.65 0.69 -28.12
C GLY A 352 -17.98 0.15 -26.72
N ASP A 353 -16.97 -0.15 -25.90
CA ASP A 353 -17.16 -0.49 -24.50
C ASP A 353 -17.48 0.77 -23.69
N ARG A 354 -18.59 0.68 -22.96
CA ARG A 354 -19.17 1.80 -22.20
C ARG A 354 -18.94 1.67 -20.70
N TRP A 355 -18.43 0.53 -20.25
CA TRP A 355 -18.41 0.13 -18.84
C TRP A 355 -17.12 0.60 -18.18
N MET A 356 -16.96 1.91 -18.01
CA MET A 356 -15.77 2.53 -17.40
C MET A 356 -15.55 2.08 -15.94
N GLN A 357 -16.60 1.70 -15.23
CA GLN A 357 -16.51 1.16 -13.86
C GLN A 357 -15.90 -0.24 -13.83
N ASP A 358 -16.11 -1.04 -14.88
CA ASP A 358 -15.81 -2.46 -14.87
C ASP A 358 -14.32 -2.77 -15.10
N GLU A 359 -13.63 -1.90 -15.85
CA GLU A 359 -12.25 -2.16 -16.26
C GLU A 359 -11.23 -1.73 -15.20
N LEU A 360 -11.55 -0.78 -14.33
CA LEU A 360 -10.56 -0.17 -13.47
C LEU A 360 -11.13 0.37 -12.16
N GLU A 361 -10.29 0.44 -11.14
CA GLU A 361 -10.63 0.99 -9.84
C GLU A 361 -9.57 2.01 -9.41
N PHE A 362 -10.01 3.19 -8.99
CA PHE A 362 -9.10 4.25 -8.55
C PHE A 362 -8.74 4.08 -7.08
N GLY A 363 -7.47 3.80 -6.81
CA GLY A 363 -6.90 3.87 -5.47
C GLY A 363 -5.75 4.87 -5.38
N TYR A 364 -5.00 4.80 -4.29
CA TYR A 364 -3.79 5.58 -4.06
C TYR A 364 -2.79 4.83 -3.20
N ILE A 365 -1.54 5.31 -3.21
CA ILE A 365 -0.50 4.96 -2.25
C ILE A 365 0.02 6.21 -1.55
N ASP A 366 0.55 6.05 -0.33
CA ASP A 366 0.91 7.17 0.53
C ASP A 366 2.13 6.83 1.39
N ALA A 367 3.06 7.77 1.49
CA ALA A 367 4.21 7.76 2.36
C ALA A 367 4.39 9.15 3.00
N PRO A 368 5.25 9.32 4.02
CA PRO A 368 5.48 10.64 4.63
C PRO A 368 5.97 11.71 3.66
N HIS A 369 6.73 11.32 2.62
CA HIS A 369 7.37 12.23 1.68
C HIS A 369 6.58 12.45 0.37
N GLN A 370 5.69 11.53 -0.01
CA GLN A 370 5.01 11.56 -1.31
C GLN A 370 3.71 10.74 -1.30
N ARG A 371 2.77 11.10 -2.19
CA ARG A 371 1.47 10.45 -2.34
C ARG A 371 0.92 10.67 -3.76
N PHE A 372 0.48 9.60 -4.41
CA PHE A 372 -0.16 9.68 -5.73
C PHE A 372 -1.23 8.60 -5.95
N PRO A 373 -2.21 8.85 -6.85
CA PRO A 373 -3.21 7.87 -7.26
C PRO A 373 -2.59 6.69 -8.00
N VAL A 374 -3.18 5.50 -7.84
CA VAL A 374 -2.78 4.28 -8.54
C VAL A 374 -4.04 3.58 -9.03
N VAL A 375 -4.14 3.37 -10.34
CA VAL A 375 -5.23 2.57 -10.92
C VAL A 375 -4.94 1.08 -10.75
N LEU A 376 -5.91 0.35 -10.20
CA LEU A 376 -5.97 -1.10 -10.31
C LEU A 376 -6.74 -1.44 -11.58
N ASP A 377 -6.10 -2.15 -12.49
CA ASP A 377 -6.65 -2.60 -13.77
C ASP A 377 -7.17 -4.04 -13.66
N SER A 378 -8.44 -4.23 -14.01
CA SER A 378 -9.18 -5.48 -13.85
C SER A 378 -8.70 -6.54 -14.85
N PRO A 379 -8.65 -7.83 -14.46
CA PRO A 379 -8.42 -8.90 -15.44
C PRO A 379 -9.59 -9.12 -16.40
N ARG A 380 -10.66 -8.30 -16.35
CA ARG A 380 -11.77 -8.29 -17.32
C ARG A 380 -11.25 -8.26 -18.75
N ASP A 381 -10.19 -7.49 -19.02
CA ASP A 381 -9.51 -7.37 -20.32
C ASP A 381 -10.48 -7.15 -21.50
N GLY A 382 -11.47 -6.27 -21.30
CA GLY A 382 -12.46 -5.99 -22.33
C GLY A 382 -11.94 -5.06 -23.42
N ASP A 383 -12.86 -4.42 -24.11
CA ASP A 383 -12.52 -3.44 -25.14
C ASP A 383 -11.94 -2.14 -24.54
N LEU A 384 -11.94 -1.98 -23.21
CA LEU A 384 -11.26 -0.90 -22.47
C LEU A 384 -9.87 -1.26 -21.92
N LYS A 385 -9.36 -2.49 -22.07
CA LYS A 385 -8.09 -2.97 -21.45
C LYS A 385 -6.86 -2.07 -21.60
N ASP A 386 -6.82 -1.31 -22.68
CA ASP A 386 -5.68 -0.44 -22.98
C ASP A 386 -5.81 0.92 -22.28
N PHE A 387 -7.00 1.31 -21.82
CA PHE A 387 -7.28 2.62 -21.26
C PHE A 387 -6.50 2.87 -19.95
N PRO A 388 -6.49 1.96 -18.95
CA PRO A 388 -5.76 2.24 -17.71
C PRO A 388 -4.27 2.45 -17.95
N TYR A 389 -3.67 1.61 -18.80
CA TYR A 389 -2.24 1.68 -19.10
C TYR A 389 -1.87 2.83 -20.05
N ASN A 390 -2.62 3.07 -21.11
CA ASN A 390 -2.22 4.05 -22.13
C ASN A 390 -2.71 5.47 -21.84
N GLU A 391 -3.79 5.64 -21.07
CA GLU A 391 -4.41 6.94 -20.83
C GLU A 391 -4.28 7.46 -19.40
N LEU A 392 -4.01 6.60 -18.41
CA LEU A 392 -3.88 7.00 -17.00
C LEU A 392 -2.45 6.93 -16.49
N LEU A 393 -1.69 5.88 -16.82
CA LEU A 393 -0.28 5.79 -16.42
C LEU A 393 0.50 7.01 -16.92
N GLY A 394 1.18 7.68 -16.00
CA GLY A 394 1.97 8.87 -16.26
C GLY A 394 2.56 9.44 -14.98
N PRO A 395 3.14 10.65 -15.02
CA PRO A 395 3.77 11.24 -13.84
C PRO A 395 2.77 11.42 -12.69
N ASP A 396 3.15 10.97 -11.48
CA ASP A 396 2.30 10.97 -10.29
C ASP A 396 0.94 10.23 -10.52
N PHE A 397 0.91 9.21 -11.38
CA PHE A 397 -0.26 8.35 -11.59
C PHE A 397 0.14 6.91 -11.89
N GLY A 398 0.07 6.06 -10.88
CA GLY A 398 0.54 4.68 -10.93
C GLY A 398 -0.43 3.70 -11.57
N TYR A 399 0.11 2.54 -11.97
CA TYR A 399 -0.63 1.41 -12.53
C TYR A 399 -0.27 0.08 -11.87
N VAL A 400 -1.29 -0.69 -11.53
CA VAL A 400 -1.15 -2.08 -11.05
C VAL A 400 -2.24 -2.96 -11.64
N THR A 401 -1.94 -4.23 -11.92
CA THR A 401 -2.90 -5.25 -12.37
C THR A 401 -2.60 -6.59 -11.72
N ARG A 402 -3.54 -7.54 -11.81
CA ARG A 402 -3.35 -8.94 -11.46
C ARG A 402 -3.91 -9.84 -12.56
N VAL A 403 -3.03 -10.65 -13.15
CA VAL A 403 -3.39 -11.52 -14.28
C VAL A 403 -3.77 -12.91 -13.80
N ALA A 404 -4.98 -13.35 -14.13
CA ALA A 404 -5.50 -14.68 -13.81
C ALA A 404 -4.97 -15.75 -14.80
N LEU A 405 -3.76 -16.26 -14.59
CA LEU A 405 -3.11 -17.18 -15.54
C LEU A 405 -3.78 -18.57 -15.67
N ASN A 406 -4.35 -19.10 -14.58
CA ASN A 406 -4.91 -20.46 -14.52
C ASN A 406 -6.38 -20.50 -14.05
N GLU A 407 -7.06 -19.36 -14.09
CA GLU A 407 -8.45 -19.21 -13.66
C GLU A 407 -9.27 -18.58 -14.79
N ASN A 408 -10.56 -18.88 -14.84
CA ASN A 408 -11.45 -18.21 -15.76
C ASN A 408 -11.89 -16.89 -15.15
N VAL A 409 -11.59 -15.79 -15.84
CA VAL A 409 -12.17 -14.47 -15.54
C VAL A 409 -13.68 -14.56 -15.78
N THR A 410 -14.46 -14.07 -14.83
CA THR A 410 -15.92 -14.03 -14.89
C THR A 410 -16.43 -12.60 -14.78
N SER A 411 -17.75 -12.41 -14.91
CA SER A 411 -18.39 -11.11 -14.67
C SER A 411 -18.08 -10.55 -13.26
N LEU A 412 -17.78 -11.40 -12.26
CA LEU A 412 -17.46 -10.97 -10.90
C LEU A 412 -16.03 -10.40 -10.75
N ASP A 413 -15.21 -10.46 -11.79
CA ASP A 413 -13.88 -9.83 -11.83
C ASP A 413 -13.94 -8.37 -12.31
N SER A 414 -15.05 -7.95 -12.90
CA SER A 414 -15.29 -6.55 -13.25
C SER A 414 -15.45 -5.72 -11.98
N PHE A 415 -14.94 -4.49 -12.00
CA PHE A 415 -14.83 -3.67 -10.78
C PHE A 415 -16.11 -2.90 -10.38
N GLY A 416 -17.22 -3.03 -11.11
CA GLY A 416 -18.55 -2.84 -10.50
C GLY A 416 -18.82 -3.81 -9.33
N ASN A 417 -18.09 -4.93 -9.28
CA ASN A 417 -18.12 -5.89 -8.18
C ASN A 417 -17.06 -5.62 -7.08
N LEU A 418 -16.36 -4.47 -7.12
CA LEU A 418 -15.32 -4.09 -6.17
C LEU A 418 -15.62 -2.70 -5.61
N GLU A 419 -16.16 -2.64 -4.40
CA GLU A 419 -16.54 -1.39 -3.73
C GLU A 419 -15.80 -1.21 -2.40
N VAL A 420 -15.94 -0.04 -1.79
CA VAL A 420 -15.42 0.20 -0.44
C VAL A 420 -16.39 1.03 0.40
N SER A 421 -16.58 0.61 1.64
CA SER A 421 -17.40 1.34 2.61
C SER A 421 -16.71 2.62 3.11
N PRO A 422 -17.47 3.60 3.62
CA PRO A 422 -16.91 4.70 4.39
C PRO A 422 -16.22 4.20 5.68
N PRO A 423 -15.46 5.06 6.39
CA PRO A 423 -14.88 4.70 7.68
C PRO A 423 -15.94 4.24 8.69
N VAL A 424 -15.66 3.13 9.39
CA VAL A 424 -16.58 2.52 10.35
C VAL A 424 -15.87 2.03 11.60
N THR A 425 -16.63 1.86 12.68
CA THR A 425 -16.19 1.18 13.91
C THR A 425 -17.10 0.00 14.18
N VAL A 426 -16.52 -1.18 14.35
CA VAL A 426 -17.25 -2.44 14.50
C VAL A 426 -16.78 -3.15 15.75
N ASN A 427 -17.66 -3.34 16.73
CA ASN A 427 -17.34 -3.99 18.01
C ASN A 427 -16.08 -3.43 18.70
N GLY A 428 -15.88 -2.11 18.62
CA GLY A 428 -14.72 -1.42 19.20
C GLY A 428 -13.46 -1.40 18.33
N LYS A 429 -13.44 -2.10 17.18
CA LYS A 429 -12.35 -2.02 16.18
C LYS A 429 -12.66 -0.93 15.15
N GLU A 430 -11.73 0.00 14.97
CA GLU A 430 -11.82 1.06 13.97
C GLU A 430 -11.28 0.60 12.61
N TYR A 431 -12.00 0.96 11.56
CA TYR A 431 -11.60 0.83 10.16
C TYR A 431 -11.61 2.24 9.54
N PRO A 432 -10.58 3.05 9.82
CA PRO A 432 -10.55 4.48 9.47
C PRO A 432 -10.45 4.74 7.96
N LEU A 433 -10.13 3.71 7.17
CA LEU A 433 -10.10 3.74 5.70
C LEU A 433 -11.28 2.98 5.09
N GLY A 434 -12.26 2.60 5.91
CA GLY A 434 -13.36 1.74 5.50
C GLY A 434 -12.96 0.28 5.30
N ARG A 435 -13.88 -0.49 4.74
CA ARG A 435 -13.70 -1.91 4.39
C ARG A 435 -14.10 -2.17 2.94
N ILE A 436 -13.25 -2.83 2.18
CA ILE A 436 -13.52 -3.28 0.81
C ILE A 436 -14.68 -4.29 0.84
N ILE A 437 -15.52 -4.26 -0.19
CA ILE A 437 -16.69 -5.11 -0.38
C ILE A 437 -16.59 -5.74 -1.76
N ILE A 438 -16.60 -7.07 -1.81
CA ILE A 438 -16.62 -7.82 -3.08
C ILE A 438 -17.79 -8.79 -3.12
N GLY A 439 -18.41 -8.96 -4.29
CA GLY A 439 -19.49 -9.91 -4.48
C GLY A 439 -18.99 -11.31 -4.85
N CYS A 440 -19.65 -12.34 -4.32
CA CYS A 440 -19.31 -13.75 -4.47
C CYS A 440 -20.59 -14.61 -4.58
N ALA A 441 -20.41 -15.90 -4.88
CA ALA A 441 -21.46 -16.89 -4.73
C ALA A 441 -21.50 -17.47 -3.31
N PHE A 442 -22.63 -18.06 -2.92
CA PHE A 442 -22.65 -18.87 -1.70
C PHE A 442 -21.71 -20.08 -1.80
N PRO A 443 -21.05 -20.49 -0.70
CA PRO A 443 -20.16 -21.66 -0.68
C PRO A 443 -20.85 -22.96 -1.12
N THR A 444 -22.17 -23.05 -0.97
CA THR A 444 -22.97 -24.24 -1.32
C THR A 444 -23.37 -24.29 -2.80
N THR A 445 -23.09 -23.25 -3.60
CA THR A 445 -23.50 -23.17 -5.00
C THR A 445 -22.57 -24.00 -5.89
N VAL A 446 -23.08 -25.09 -6.46
CA VAL A 446 -22.31 -26.08 -7.27
C VAL A 446 -21.62 -25.46 -8.51
N LYS A 447 -22.09 -24.30 -9.00
CA LYS A 447 -21.49 -23.54 -10.11
C LYS A 447 -21.51 -22.03 -9.83
N GLY A 448 -21.14 -21.66 -8.61
CA GLY A 448 -21.06 -20.26 -8.21
C GLY A 448 -19.97 -19.52 -8.97
N ARG A 449 -20.22 -18.27 -9.34
CA ARG A 449 -19.16 -17.35 -9.81
C ARG A 449 -18.49 -16.71 -8.60
N ASN A 450 -17.19 -16.42 -8.70
CA ASN A 450 -16.45 -15.61 -7.72
C ASN A 450 -15.42 -14.79 -8.48
N MET A 451 -15.00 -13.66 -7.89
CA MET A 451 -13.80 -12.95 -8.30
C MET A 451 -12.60 -13.91 -8.26
N THR A 452 -11.68 -13.82 -9.20
CA THR A 452 -10.48 -14.67 -9.27
C THR A 452 -9.64 -14.54 -8.00
N LYS A 453 -9.02 -15.65 -7.59
CA LYS A 453 -8.24 -15.71 -6.36
C LYS A 453 -7.08 -14.72 -6.37
N VAL A 454 -6.43 -14.52 -7.52
CA VAL A 454 -5.31 -13.57 -7.64
C VAL A 454 -5.69 -12.13 -7.30
N VAL A 455 -6.92 -11.69 -7.63
CA VAL A 455 -7.41 -10.35 -7.25
C VAL A 455 -7.80 -10.33 -5.78
N GLN A 456 -8.51 -11.37 -5.29
CA GLN A 456 -8.85 -11.48 -3.87
C GLN A 456 -7.58 -11.45 -3.00
N ASP A 457 -6.59 -12.30 -3.28
CA ASP A 457 -5.35 -12.36 -2.51
C ASP A 457 -4.63 -11.01 -2.47
N PHE A 458 -4.59 -10.28 -3.60
CA PHE A 458 -4.05 -8.93 -3.65
C PHE A 458 -4.80 -8.00 -2.70
N LEU A 459 -6.14 -7.94 -2.75
CA LEU A 459 -6.95 -7.04 -1.91
C LEU A 459 -6.81 -7.37 -0.42
N TRP A 460 -6.80 -8.66 -0.05
CA TRP A 460 -6.61 -9.08 1.35
C TRP A 460 -5.19 -8.79 1.85
N ALA A 461 -4.17 -8.94 1.00
CA ALA A 461 -2.79 -8.68 1.36
C ALA A 461 -2.52 -7.20 1.71
N GLN A 462 -3.35 -6.27 1.24
CA GLN A 462 -3.22 -4.84 1.57
C GLN A 462 -3.51 -4.54 3.06
N LYS A 463 -4.25 -5.42 3.76
CA LYS A 463 -4.61 -5.39 5.20
C LYS A 463 -5.47 -4.20 5.66
N VAL A 464 -5.22 -2.99 5.17
CA VAL A 464 -5.72 -1.73 5.72
C VAL A 464 -7.20 -1.44 5.44
N GLN A 465 -7.82 -2.15 4.49
CA GLN A 465 -9.26 -2.09 4.22
C GLN A 465 -9.95 -3.46 4.33
N ALA A 466 -9.29 -4.44 4.96
CA ALA A 466 -9.84 -5.75 5.39
C ALA A 466 -11.15 -6.19 4.71
N PRO A 467 -11.08 -6.77 3.48
CA PRO A 467 -12.24 -7.00 2.63
C PRO A 467 -13.37 -7.84 3.27
N ILE A 468 -14.60 -7.62 2.79
CA ILE A 468 -15.83 -8.35 3.12
C ILE A 468 -16.36 -8.98 1.84
N ALA A 469 -16.66 -10.27 1.88
CA ALA A 469 -17.38 -10.93 0.80
C ALA A 469 -18.90 -10.87 1.04
N VAL A 470 -19.65 -10.40 0.06
CA VAL A 470 -21.11 -10.34 0.03
C VAL A 470 -21.66 -11.23 -1.08
N PHE A 471 -22.96 -11.49 -1.11
CA PHE A 471 -23.60 -12.37 -2.07
C PHE A 471 -24.14 -11.58 -3.27
N SER A 472 -23.48 -11.69 -4.42
CA SER A 472 -23.91 -11.02 -5.66
C SER A 472 -24.26 -12.00 -6.79
N ASP A 473 -23.91 -13.28 -6.69
CA ASP A 473 -24.11 -14.26 -7.79
C ASP A 473 -25.59 -14.53 -8.13
N TRP A 474 -26.53 -14.02 -7.34
CA TRP A 474 -27.96 -14.00 -7.66
C TRP A 474 -28.33 -13.02 -8.79
N LEU A 475 -27.47 -12.02 -9.08
CA LEU A 475 -27.63 -11.08 -10.20
C LEU A 475 -27.00 -11.62 -11.47
N SER A 476 -27.58 -11.30 -12.63
CA SER A 476 -27.10 -11.79 -13.94
C SER A 476 -25.72 -11.25 -14.25
N VAL A 477 -25.47 -9.97 -13.98
CA VAL A 477 -24.14 -9.38 -14.08
C VAL A 477 -23.33 -9.80 -12.85
N GLY A 478 -23.88 -9.61 -11.65
CA GLY A 478 -23.32 -10.22 -10.44
C GLY A 478 -22.44 -9.26 -9.66
N HIS A 479 -22.75 -7.97 -9.71
CA HIS A 479 -21.97 -6.89 -9.10
C HIS A 479 -22.64 -6.38 -7.82
N VAL A 480 -21.86 -5.75 -6.95
CA VAL A 480 -22.38 -5.22 -5.68
C VAL A 480 -23.02 -3.83 -5.86
N ASP A 481 -22.55 -3.06 -6.83
CA ASP A 481 -23.10 -1.75 -7.19
C ASP A 481 -24.55 -1.82 -7.76
N GLU A 482 -25.00 -3.00 -8.17
CA GLU A 482 -26.37 -3.28 -8.61
C GLU A 482 -27.39 -3.29 -7.45
N PHE A 483 -26.98 -3.43 -6.19
CA PHE A 483 -27.94 -3.50 -5.08
C PHE A 483 -27.57 -2.67 -3.87
N MET A 484 -26.37 -2.09 -3.83
CA MET A 484 -25.94 -1.22 -2.74
C MET A 484 -25.11 -0.03 -3.20
N THR A 485 -25.22 1.09 -2.49
CA THR A 485 -24.28 2.22 -2.59
C THR A 485 -24.19 2.98 -1.27
N PHE A 486 -23.22 3.89 -1.15
CA PHE A 486 -23.10 4.79 -0.01
C PHE A 486 -23.23 6.25 -0.43
N VAL A 487 -24.02 7.02 0.31
CA VAL A 487 -24.14 8.48 0.15
C VAL A 487 -23.73 9.21 1.42
N PRO A 488 -23.11 10.40 1.34
CA PRO A 488 -22.79 11.18 2.52
C PRO A 488 -24.07 11.67 3.20
N ALA A 489 -24.02 11.76 4.53
CA ALA A 489 -25.12 12.25 5.35
C ALA A 489 -24.59 13.19 6.44
N PRO A 490 -25.32 14.24 6.82
CA PRO A 490 -24.86 15.22 7.80
C PRO A 490 -24.89 14.72 9.26
N ASN A 491 -25.42 13.52 9.50
CA ASN A 491 -25.70 13.00 10.84
C ASN A 491 -25.23 11.55 11.01
N ARG A 492 -25.32 11.05 12.25
CA ARG A 492 -24.94 9.69 12.66
C ARG A 492 -23.51 9.35 12.21
N LYS A 493 -23.31 8.28 11.44
CA LYS A 493 -21.98 7.84 10.97
C LYS A 493 -21.41 8.70 9.81
N GLY A 494 -22.11 9.76 9.39
CA GLY A 494 -21.67 10.62 8.29
C GLY A 494 -22.07 10.10 6.90
N PHE A 495 -22.81 8.99 6.83
CA PHE A 495 -23.27 8.38 5.59
C PHE A 495 -24.58 7.61 5.78
N ARG A 496 -25.15 7.15 4.66
CA ARG A 496 -26.19 6.11 4.58
C ARG A 496 -25.78 5.04 3.59
N LEU A 497 -26.06 3.78 3.94
CA LEU A 497 -26.10 2.67 2.99
C LEU A 497 -27.47 2.73 2.30
N LEU A 498 -27.47 2.79 0.98
CA LEU A 498 -28.69 2.62 0.19
C LEU A 498 -28.75 1.18 -0.30
N LEU A 499 -29.89 0.52 -0.13
CA LEU A 499 -30.13 -0.83 -0.63
C LEU A 499 -31.30 -0.83 -1.61
N ALA A 500 -31.19 -1.62 -2.67
CA ALA A 500 -32.35 -1.93 -3.49
C ALA A 500 -33.36 -2.72 -2.65
N SER A 501 -34.65 -2.46 -2.77
CA SER A 501 -35.67 -3.19 -2.02
C SER A 501 -36.90 -3.50 -2.88
N PRO A 502 -37.06 -4.76 -3.30
CA PRO A 502 -38.30 -5.23 -3.89
C PRO A 502 -39.53 -5.09 -2.99
N ASP A 503 -39.38 -5.25 -1.67
CA ASP A 503 -40.50 -5.09 -0.74
C ASP A 503 -41.00 -3.63 -0.71
N GLU A 504 -40.10 -2.65 -0.62
CA GLU A 504 -40.47 -1.23 -0.76
C GLU A 504 -41.02 -0.92 -2.15
N GLY A 505 -40.49 -1.57 -3.20
CA GLY A 505 -41.05 -1.50 -4.55
C GLY A 505 -42.51 -1.93 -4.60
N TYR A 506 -42.85 -3.09 -4.03
CA TYR A 506 -44.22 -3.60 -3.98
C TYR A 506 -45.14 -2.75 -3.11
N GLU A 507 -44.68 -2.29 -1.94
CA GLU A 507 -45.47 -1.40 -1.08
C GLU A 507 -45.74 -0.06 -1.76
N PHE A 508 -44.76 0.51 -2.46
CA PHE A 508 -44.93 1.71 -3.27
C PHE A 508 -46.01 1.53 -4.33
N PHE A 509 -45.94 0.48 -5.16
CA PHE A 509 -46.94 0.24 -6.21
C PHE A 509 -48.33 -0.08 -5.64
N ARG A 510 -48.42 -0.84 -4.54
CA ARG A 510 -49.70 -1.06 -3.82
C ARG A 510 -50.27 0.26 -3.29
N GLY A 511 -49.43 1.14 -2.79
CA GLY A 511 -49.80 2.49 -2.36
C GLY A 511 -50.41 3.31 -3.50
N LEU A 512 -49.81 3.28 -4.69
CA LEU A 512 -50.36 3.91 -5.89
C LEU A 512 -51.71 3.31 -6.29
N GLN A 513 -51.83 1.98 -6.32
CA GLN A 513 -53.09 1.30 -6.65
C GLN A 513 -54.22 1.69 -5.68
N LYS A 514 -53.95 1.69 -4.37
CA LYS A 514 -54.92 2.09 -3.32
C LYS A 514 -55.39 3.54 -3.47
N LYS A 515 -54.54 4.43 -3.98
CA LYS A 515 -54.87 5.84 -4.28
C LYS A 515 -55.63 6.03 -5.61
N GLY A 516 -55.97 4.94 -6.32
CA GLY A 516 -56.71 4.99 -7.58
C GLY A 516 -55.83 5.08 -8.83
N HIS A 517 -54.52 4.91 -8.70
CA HIS A 517 -53.56 5.03 -9.80
C HIS A 517 -53.13 3.69 -10.41
N GLY A 518 -53.93 2.63 -10.25
CA GLY A 518 -53.64 1.29 -10.80
C GLY A 518 -53.41 1.25 -12.31
N LYS A 519 -54.05 2.17 -13.06
CA LYS A 519 -53.90 2.29 -14.52
C LYS A 519 -52.73 3.17 -14.96
N ALA A 520 -52.01 3.81 -14.02
CA ALA A 520 -50.83 4.60 -14.36
C ALA A 520 -49.75 3.66 -14.95
N LYS A 521 -49.03 4.14 -15.96
CA LYS A 521 -48.08 3.35 -16.73
C LYS A 521 -46.64 3.66 -16.33
N MET A 522 -45.84 2.61 -16.10
CA MET A 522 -44.38 2.67 -16.24
C MET A 522 -44.00 2.88 -17.70
N PHE A 523 -42.81 3.41 -17.94
CA PHE A 523 -42.20 3.53 -19.27
C PHE A 523 -43.03 4.36 -20.25
N GLU A 524 -43.87 5.27 -19.76
CA GLU A 524 -44.73 6.09 -20.60
C GLU A 524 -43.92 6.95 -21.57
N GLY A 525 -44.10 6.71 -22.87
CA GLY A 525 -43.33 7.34 -23.95
C GLY A 525 -42.23 6.46 -24.55
N LEU A 526 -41.92 5.31 -23.92
CA LEU A 526 -41.04 4.27 -24.44
C LEU A 526 -41.92 3.19 -25.07
N LYS A 527 -42.05 3.22 -26.40
CA LYS A 527 -42.91 2.29 -27.14
C LYS A 527 -42.52 0.84 -26.83
N ASP A 528 -43.53 -0.03 -26.77
CA ASP A 528 -43.43 -1.48 -26.52
C ASP A 528 -43.00 -1.90 -25.11
N GLU A 529 -42.68 -0.94 -24.21
CA GLU A 529 -42.27 -1.21 -22.82
C GLU A 529 -43.38 -0.94 -21.79
N GLU A 530 -44.44 -0.22 -22.18
CA GLU A 530 -45.46 0.27 -21.26
C GLU A 530 -46.18 -0.85 -20.48
N VAL A 531 -46.21 -0.70 -19.16
CA VAL A 531 -46.92 -1.62 -18.25
C VAL A 531 -47.62 -0.82 -17.15
N THR A 532 -48.84 -1.20 -16.80
CA THR A 532 -49.61 -0.54 -15.75
C THR A 532 -49.25 -1.07 -14.36
N VAL A 533 -49.46 -0.25 -13.33
CA VAL A 533 -49.33 -0.66 -11.92
C VAL A 533 -50.17 -1.92 -11.62
N ASP A 534 -51.40 -1.98 -12.13
CA ASP A 534 -52.29 -3.14 -11.97
C ASP A 534 -51.69 -4.42 -12.60
N GLN A 535 -51.05 -4.31 -13.77
CA GLN A 535 -50.40 -5.44 -14.41
C GLN A 535 -49.21 -5.96 -13.60
N ILE A 536 -48.35 -5.06 -13.10
CA ILE A 536 -47.21 -5.42 -12.25
C ILE A 536 -47.69 -6.19 -11.00
N LEU A 537 -48.69 -5.62 -10.31
CA LEU A 537 -49.21 -6.20 -9.06
C LEU A 537 -50.01 -7.50 -9.26
N SER A 538 -50.57 -7.73 -10.45
CA SER A 538 -51.36 -8.94 -10.74
C SER A 538 -50.51 -10.21 -10.94
N SER A 539 -49.21 -10.07 -11.21
CA SER A 539 -48.33 -11.20 -11.53
C SER A 539 -47.79 -11.89 -10.27
N LYS A 540 -48.42 -12.99 -9.86
CA LYS A 540 -47.94 -13.82 -8.72
C LYS A 540 -46.53 -14.36 -8.92
N LYS A 541 -46.18 -14.73 -10.16
CA LYS A 541 -44.83 -15.21 -10.48
C LYS A 541 -43.80 -14.12 -10.25
N PHE A 542 -44.04 -12.92 -10.76
CA PHE A 542 -43.15 -11.78 -10.59
C PHE A 542 -42.98 -11.40 -9.11
N GLN A 543 -44.06 -11.51 -8.33
CA GLN A 543 -44.00 -11.31 -6.88
C GLN A 543 -43.14 -12.36 -6.18
N GLN A 544 -43.24 -13.63 -6.55
CA GLN A 544 -42.41 -14.71 -5.99
C GLN A 544 -40.93 -14.53 -6.35
N GLU A 545 -40.65 -14.10 -7.58
CA GLU A 545 -39.30 -13.79 -8.05
C GLU A 545 -38.67 -12.65 -7.25
N ASN A 546 -39.42 -11.57 -7.00
CA ASN A 546 -38.97 -10.44 -6.20
C ASN A 546 -38.85 -10.75 -4.71
N ALA A 547 -39.71 -11.61 -4.16
CA ALA A 547 -39.55 -12.09 -2.78
C ALA A 547 -38.25 -12.89 -2.59
N PHE A 548 -37.85 -13.67 -3.61
CA PHE A 548 -36.54 -14.33 -3.63
C PHE A 548 -35.40 -13.30 -3.67
N VAL A 549 -35.49 -12.30 -4.54
CA VAL A 549 -34.48 -11.23 -4.63
C VAL A 549 -34.35 -10.46 -3.32
N GLN A 550 -35.47 -10.07 -2.69
CA GLN A 550 -35.45 -9.42 -1.38
C GLN A 550 -34.74 -10.30 -0.34
N SER A 551 -34.97 -11.61 -0.34
CA SER A 551 -34.25 -12.52 0.57
C SER A 551 -32.73 -12.54 0.33
N CYS A 552 -32.29 -12.38 -0.93
CA CYS A 552 -30.85 -12.24 -1.24
C CYS A 552 -30.29 -10.91 -0.71
N ILE A 553 -31.04 -9.82 -0.85
CA ILE A 553 -30.64 -8.50 -0.37
C ILE A 553 -30.64 -8.46 1.17
N ASP A 554 -31.63 -9.07 1.82
CA ASP A 554 -31.72 -9.16 3.29
C ASP A 554 -30.51 -9.90 3.87
N TRP A 555 -30.08 -10.98 3.21
CA TRP A 555 -28.85 -11.67 3.60
C TRP A 555 -27.64 -10.72 3.56
N ASN A 556 -27.53 -9.91 2.50
CA ASN A 556 -26.47 -8.91 2.38
C ASN A 556 -26.62 -7.78 3.41
N ARG A 557 -27.85 -7.34 3.69
CA ARG A 557 -28.16 -6.36 4.74
C ARG A 557 -27.61 -6.82 6.08
N ASP A 558 -27.87 -8.08 6.44
CA ASP A 558 -27.39 -8.67 7.69
C ASP A 558 -25.85 -8.77 7.75
N VAL A 559 -25.22 -9.17 6.66
CA VAL A 559 -23.75 -9.20 6.55
C VAL A 559 -23.15 -7.81 6.66
N LEU A 560 -23.67 -6.83 5.91
CA LEU A 560 -23.19 -5.45 5.93
C LEU A 560 -23.39 -4.82 7.31
N LYS A 561 -24.54 -5.01 7.95
CA LYS A 561 -24.78 -4.55 9.33
C LYS A 561 -23.78 -5.13 10.31
N LYS A 562 -23.53 -6.44 10.23
CA LYS A 562 -22.57 -7.12 11.11
C LYS A 562 -21.14 -6.65 10.87
N GLU A 563 -20.71 -6.60 9.61
CA GLU A 563 -19.31 -6.39 9.22
C GLU A 563 -18.91 -4.91 9.16
N LEU A 564 -19.89 -3.99 9.10
CA LEU A 564 -19.70 -2.54 9.11
C LEU A 564 -20.28 -1.87 10.38
N GLY A 565 -20.88 -2.65 11.28
CA GLY A 565 -21.47 -2.15 12.52
C GLY A 565 -22.61 -1.16 12.27
N LEU A 566 -23.47 -1.44 11.29
CA LEU A 566 -24.60 -0.56 10.92
C LEU A 566 -25.85 -0.92 11.70
N GLU A 567 -26.64 0.11 12.00
CA GLU A 567 -28.00 0.02 12.55
C GLU A 567 -29.02 0.23 11.43
N GLU A 568 -30.30 -0.09 11.67
CA GLU A 568 -31.35 0.10 10.65
C GLU A 568 -31.46 1.55 10.19
N GLU A 569 -31.23 2.50 11.10
CA GLU A 569 -31.28 3.91 10.78
C GLU A 569 -30.15 4.33 9.81
N ASP A 570 -29.07 3.54 9.67
CA ASP A 570 -27.97 3.71 8.70
C ASP A 570 -28.33 3.29 7.29
N ILE A 571 -29.46 2.63 7.12
CA ILE A 571 -29.89 2.03 5.87
C ILE A 571 -31.12 2.77 5.35
N ILE A 572 -31.16 3.03 4.05
CA ILE A 572 -32.34 3.53 3.35
C ILE A 572 -32.62 2.59 2.19
N ASP A 573 -33.82 2.02 2.20
CA ASP A 573 -34.30 1.11 1.17
C ASP A 573 -34.89 1.92 0.00
N LEU A 574 -34.45 1.65 -1.24
CA LEU A 574 -34.98 2.27 -2.44
C LEU A 574 -35.97 1.31 -3.15
N PRO A 575 -37.13 1.80 -3.62
CA PRO A 575 -38.14 0.95 -4.24
C PRO A 575 -37.68 0.49 -5.63
N ILE A 576 -37.16 -0.74 -5.73
CA ILE A 576 -36.57 -1.30 -6.95
C ILE A 576 -37.06 -2.73 -7.15
N LEU A 577 -37.53 -3.06 -8.36
CA LEU A 577 -37.97 -4.41 -8.72
C LEU A 577 -37.02 -5.05 -9.71
N PHE A 578 -36.99 -6.38 -9.72
CA PHE A 578 -36.12 -7.19 -10.57
C PHE A 578 -36.94 -8.24 -11.33
N SER A 579 -36.38 -8.72 -12.45
CA SER A 579 -36.88 -9.86 -13.22
C SER A 579 -35.85 -10.99 -13.23
N LEU A 580 -36.30 -12.25 -13.14
CA LEU A 580 -35.39 -13.40 -13.29
C LEU A 580 -35.24 -13.82 -14.75
N ARG A 581 -33.99 -14.01 -15.17
CA ARG A 581 -33.61 -14.64 -16.43
C ARG A 581 -33.85 -16.17 -16.39
N PRO A 582 -33.79 -16.87 -17.54
CA PRO A 582 -33.97 -18.33 -17.58
C PRO A 582 -33.01 -19.11 -16.67
N ASP A 583 -31.81 -18.60 -16.43
CA ASP A 583 -30.80 -19.16 -15.51
C ASP A 583 -31.04 -18.83 -14.03
N LYS A 584 -32.19 -18.21 -13.71
CA LYS A 584 -32.63 -17.83 -12.35
C LYS A 584 -31.83 -16.71 -11.70
N ARG A 585 -31.06 -15.95 -12.47
CA ARG A 585 -30.41 -14.73 -12.01
C ARG A 585 -31.24 -13.49 -12.31
N ALA A 586 -31.15 -12.49 -11.44
CA ALA A 586 -31.92 -11.26 -11.50
C ALA A 586 -31.30 -10.22 -12.44
N VAL A 587 -32.14 -9.40 -13.05
CA VAL A 587 -31.78 -8.14 -13.73
C VAL A 587 -32.77 -7.07 -13.26
N ALA A 588 -32.35 -5.81 -13.21
CA ALA A 588 -33.24 -4.71 -12.85
C ALA A 588 -34.45 -4.64 -13.81
N TYR A 589 -35.65 -4.45 -13.27
CA TYR A 589 -36.89 -4.40 -14.08
C TYR A 589 -37.08 -3.04 -14.75
N TYR A 590 -36.62 -1.98 -14.09
CA TYR A 590 -36.47 -0.62 -14.59
C TYR A 590 -35.09 -0.12 -14.14
N PRO A 591 -34.58 1.02 -14.67
CA PRO A 591 -33.25 1.52 -14.31
C PRO A 591 -33.01 1.53 -12.80
N ASP A 592 -31.95 0.84 -12.38
CA ASP A 592 -31.63 0.60 -10.97
C ASP A 592 -31.14 1.88 -10.29
N MET A 593 -32.00 2.49 -9.47
CA MET A 593 -31.69 3.78 -8.85
C MET A 593 -30.54 3.71 -7.84
N VAL A 594 -30.14 2.53 -7.34
CA VAL A 594 -28.99 2.40 -6.42
C VAL A 594 -27.66 2.47 -7.16
N ASN A 595 -27.62 2.06 -8.43
CA ASN A 595 -26.46 2.13 -9.32
C ASN A 595 -26.22 3.57 -9.83
N MET A 596 -26.06 4.51 -8.89
CA MET A 596 -25.94 5.94 -9.10
C MET A 596 -24.49 6.43 -8.95
N ILE A 597 -24.14 7.53 -9.62
CA ILE A 597 -22.87 8.22 -9.39
C ILE A 597 -23.02 9.24 -8.25
N VAL A 598 -22.11 9.20 -7.28
CA VAL A 598 -22.12 10.06 -6.09
C VAL A 598 -21.01 11.11 -6.15
N LEU A 599 -21.36 12.37 -6.43
CA LEU A 599 -20.42 13.49 -6.51
C LEU A 599 -20.60 14.45 -5.33
N GLY A 600 -20.14 14.00 -4.16
CA GLY A 600 -20.36 14.72 -2.91
C GLY A 600 -21.85 14.77 -2.59
N LYS A 601 -22.46 15.96 -2.66
CA LYS A 601 -23.90 16.13 -2.42
C LYS A 601 -24.77 15.92 -3.66
N ASN A 602 -24.19 15.87 -4.86
CA ASN A 602 -24.94 15.71 -6.10
C ASN A 602 -24.98 14.23 -6.50
N LEU A 603 -26.17 13.67 -6.66
CA LEU A 603 -26.40 12.29 -7.06
C LEU A 603 -26.88 12.24 -8.51
N GLY A 604 -26.15 11.51 -9.36
CA GLY A 604 -26.60 11.15 -10.71
C GLY A 604 -27.31 9.81 -10.68
N ILE A 605 -28.62 9.84 -10.58
CA ILE A 605 -29.47 8.66 -10.35
C ILE A 605 -30.03 8.18 -11.70
N PRO A 606 -29.96 6.88 -12.03
CA PRO A 606 -30.62 6.33 -13.22
C PRO A 606 -32.11 6.69 -13.25
N LYS A 607 -32.61 7.16 -14.38
CA LYS A 607 -33.99 7.62 -14.49
C LYS A 607 -34.94 6.40 -14.53
N PRO A 608 -35.83 6.20 -13.53
CA PRO A 608 -36.56 4.94 -13.39
C PRO A 608 -37.77 4.78 -14.34
N TYR A 609 -38.18 5.85 -15.03
CA TYR A 609 -39.39 5.85 -15.87
C TYR A 609 -40.66 5.33 -15.15
N GLY A 610 -40.81 5.73 -13.89
CA GLY A 610 -41.92 5.35 -13.02
C GLY A 610 -43.29 5.86 -13.48
N PRO A 611 -44.39 5.44 -12.81
CA PRO A 611 -45.73 5.88 -13.16
C PRO A 611 -45.87 7.39 -12.94
N LYS A 612 -46.43 8.09 -13.94
CA LYS A 612 -46.64 9.54 -13.84
C LYS A 612 -47.94 9.84 -13.11
N ILE A 613 -47.84 10.58 -12.01
CA ILE A 613 -48.96 11.12 -11.25
C ILE A 613 -48.88 12.64 -11.36
N ASP A 614 -49.93 13.27 -11.89
CA ASP A 614 -49.97 14.71 -12.17
C ASP A 614 -48.77 15.21 -13.00
N GLY A 615 -48.31 14.38 -13.94
CA GLY A 615 -47.18 14.68 -14.83
C GLY A 615 -45.79 14.45 -14.23
N VAL A 616 -45.70 14.04 -12.95
CA VAL A 616 -44.43 13.80 -12.24
C VAL A 616 -44.21 12.30 -12.06
N CYS A 617 -42.98 11.83 -12.30
CA CYS A 617 -42.59 10.45 -12.03
C CYS A 617 -42.66 10.15 -10.53
N ALA A 618 -43.54 9.23 -10.14
CA ALA A 618 -43.76 8.94 -8.73
C ALA A 618 -42.56 8.26 -8.04
N LEU A 619 -41.77 7.45 -8.76
CA LEU A 619 -40.54 6.84 -8.23
C LEU A 619 -39.46 7.89 -7.97
N GLU A 620 -39.24 8.82 -8.91
CA GLU A 620 -38.31 9.94 -8.73
C GLU A 620 -38.68 10.75 -7.47
N LYS A 621 -39.98 11.03 -7.29
CA LYS A 621 -40.49 11.74 -6.12
C LYS A 621 -40.28 10.96 -4.82
N GLU A 622 -40.45 9.63 -4.84
CA GLU A 622 -40.23 8.77 -3.68
C GLU A 622 -38.77 8.79 -3.25
N VAL A 623 -37.83 8.61 -4.19
CA VAL A 623 -36.39 8.68 -3.89
C VAL A 623 -36.01 10.06 -3.34
N CYS A 624 -36.51 11.14 -3.94
CA CYS A 624 -36.31 12.49 -3.41
C CYS A 624 -36.84 12.64 -1.97
N SER A 625 -37.96 11.97 -1.64
CA SER A 625 -38.56 12.00 -0.31
C SER A 625 -37.71 11.24 0.71
N LEU A 626 -37.30 10.00 0.37
CA LEU A 626 -36.48 9.14 1.22
C LEU A 626 -35.12 9.79 1.54
N LEU A 627 -34.52 10.46 0.57
CA LEU A 627 -33.19 11.06 0.69
C LEU A 627 -33.21 12.55 1.04
N GLY A 628 -34.37 13.21 1.01
CA GLY A 628 -34.50 14.66 1.11
C GLY A 628 -33.99 15.26 2.42
N GLY A 629 -34.00 14.49 3.51
CA GLY A 629 -33.47 14.90 4.82
C GLY A 629 -31.94 14.96 4.91
N LEU A 630 -31.21 14.50 3.88
CA LEU A 630 -29.75 14.36 3.90
C LEU A 630 -29.01 15.55 3.28
N GLY A 631 -29.73 16.53 2.71
CA GLY A 631 -29.12 17.68 2.04
C GLY A 631 -28.39 17.30 0.74
N LEU A 632 -28.95 16.32 0.02
CA LEU A 632 -28.48 15.82 -1.27
C LEU A 632 -29.28 16.49 -2.40
N ASN A 633 -28.65 16.60 -3.58
CA ASN A 633 -29.23 17.12 -4.81
C ASN A 633 -29.39 15.98 -5.81
N PHE A 634 -30.54 15.92 -6.48
CA PHE A 634 -30.92 14.79 -7.33
C PHE A 634 -30.90 15.17 -8.81
N PHE A 635 -30.14 14.41 -9.60
CA PHE A 635 -30.07 14.52 -11.05
C PHE A 635 -30.47 13.18 -11.64
N PHE A 636 -31.68 13.09 -12.21
CA PHE A 636 -32.12 11.85 -12.87
C PHE A 636 -31.61 11.81 -14.31
N ILE A 637 -30.76 10.84 -14.61
CA ILE A 637 -30.02 10.72 -15.87
C ILE A 637 -30.69 9.68 -16.74
N ASP A 638 -30.99 10.05 -17.99
CA ASP A 638 -31.56 9.12 -18.95
C ASP A 638 -30.47 8.23 -19.56
N ASP A 639 -30.41 6.98 -19.07
CA ASP A 639 -29.49 5.94 -19.50
C ASP A 639 -30.20 4.72 -20.12
N PHE A 640 -31.55 4.76 -20.22
CA PHE A 640 -32.38 3.59 -20.52
C PHE A 640 -31.95 2.82 -21.77
N ALA A 641 -31.85 3.51 -22.91
CA ALA A 641 -31.53 2.86 -24.19
C ALA A 641 -30.06 2.44 -24.30
N SER A 642 -29.15 3.24 -23.73
CA SER A 642 -27.71 3.10 -23.94
C SER A 642 -27.00 2.29 -22.86
N TYR A 643 -27.59 2.11 -21.68
CA TYR A 643 -27.03 1.36 -20.54
C TYR A 643 -28.03 0.33 -20.00
N HIS A 644 -29.21 0.74 -19.52
CA HIS A 644 -30.16 -0.18 -18.85
C HIS A 644 -30.52 -1.40 -19.70
N LYS A 645 -30.82 -1.18 -20.99
CA LYS A 645 -31.11 -2.29 -21.94
C LYS A 645 -29.95 -3.27 -22.14
N LEU A 646 -28.76 -2.90 -21.70
CA LEU A 646 -27.52 -3.68 -21.74
C LEU A 646 -27.10 -4.17 -20.34
N LEU A 647 -28.02 -4.11 -19.37
CA LEU A 647 -27.89 -4.64 -18.01
C LEU A 647 -26.92 -3.88 -17.09
N GLY A 648 -26.79 -2.56 -17.25
CA GLY A 648 -26.07 -1.70 -16.32
C GLY A 648 -26.63 -0.28 -16.33
N GLU A 649 -26.21 0.58 -15.40
CA GLU A 649 -26.78 1.92 -15.25
C GLU A 649 -25.68 3.01 -15.21
N VAL A 650 -26.03 4.20 -14.72
CA VAL A 650 -25.13 5.36 -14.58
C VAL A 650 -23.80 5.02 -13.88
N HIS A 651 -23.82 4.31 -12.75
CA HIS A 651 -22.58 3.98 -12.03
C HIS A 651 -21.70 3.04 -12.87
N CYS A 652 -22.23 1.93 -13.41
CA CYS A 652 -21.47 1.03 -14.30
C CYS A 652 -20.84 1.76 -15.51
N GLY A 653 -21.52 2.78 -16.03
CA GLY A 653 -21.08 3.57 -17.18
C GLY A 653 -20.07 4.68 -16.88
N SER A 654 -19.73 4.91 -15.61
CA SER A 654 -18.85 6.00 -15.16
C SER A 654 -17.85 5.52 -14.12
N ASN A 655 -16.82 6.30 -13.83
CA ASN A 655 -15.91 6.01 -12.72
C ASN A 655 -15.39 7.33 -12.14
N VAL A 656 -15.06 7.37 -10.85
CA VAL A 656 -14.75 8.61 -10.13
C VAL A 656 -13.43 8.50 -9.38
N GLN A 657 -12.45 9.29 -9.80
CA GLN A 657 -11.26 9.52 -8.99
C GLN A 657 -11.59 10.50 -7.84
N ARG A 658 -11.26 10.11 -6.61
CA ARG A 658 -11.53 10.89 -5.40
C ARG A 658 -10.26 11.31 -4.69
N GLU A 659 -10.41 12.27 -3.79
CA GLU A 659 -9.34 12.69 -2.88
C GLU A 659 -9.01 11.54 -1.90
N PRO A 660 -7.72 11.22 -1.68
CA PRO A 660 -7.30 10.24 -0.69
C PRO A 660 -7.72 10.59 0.74
N PHE A 661 -7.80 9.60 1.62
CA PHE A 661 -8.03 9.87 3.05
C PHE A 661 -6.94 10.78 3.65
N SER A 662 -7.35 11.62 4.60
CA SER A 662 -6.43 12.37 5.45
C SER A 662 -5.76 11.48 6.50
N TYR A 663 -6.46 10.43 6.94
CA TYR A 663 -5.91 9.41 7.84
C TYR A 663 -4.74 8.69 7.18
N LYS A 664 -3.63 8.56 7.91
CA LYS A 664 -2.43 7.88 7.43
C LYS A 664 -2.50 6.39 7.74
N TRP A 665 -2.40 5.55 6.71
CA TRP A 665 -2.64 4.09 6.84
C TRP A 665 -1.73 3.41 7.86
N TRP A 666 -0.49 3.88 8.00
CA TRP A 666 0.48 3.35 8.97
C TRP A 666 0.12 3.61 10.44
N ASN A 667 -0.87 4.49 10.70
CA ASN A 667 -1.40 4.73 12.05
C ASN A 667 -2.52 3.77 12.43
N MET A 668 -2.96 2.87 11.54
CA MET A 668 -3.90 1.81 11.92
C MET A 668 -3.31 0.90 12.99
N ASP A 669 -4.15 0.37 13.87
CA ASP A 669 -3.79 -0.66 14.85
C ASP A 669 -4.24 -2.03 14.30
N LEU A 670 -3.29 -2.80 13.77
CA LEU A 670 -3.52 -4.03 13.00
C LEU A 670 -2.99 -5.28 13.68
#